data_AF-A0A5P0ZPB7-F1
#
_entry.id   AF-A0A5P0ZPB7-F1
#
_cell.length_a   1.000
_cell.length_b   1.000
_cell.length_c   1.000
_cell.angle_alpha   90.00
_cell.angle_beta   90.00
_cell.angle_gamma   90.00
#
_symmetry.space_group_name_H-M   'P 1'
#
loop_
_entity.id
_entity.type
_entity.pdbx_description
1 polymer ?
#
loop_
_entity_poly.entity_id
_entity_poly.type
_entity_poly.pdbx_seq_one_letter_code
_entity_poly.pdbx_strand_id
1 'polypeptide(L)'
;MEIKKMVRTNETVYDLDFLKLNHDFDLIYAQLESKSSYKQFQKDISKLKLQALTAINSLRYVILFKKNEFVEPKINNEITYTKVDFGIFNKKTPIYENNIVQLMINQLAIDEVMLPEKSITPYLFVGKGQQPKILADDLKQMITLKVSLNWEKNFEIGVTTFTEISKIKKVQEVQEPYVWDNNREQMQRTYDYGKKERKIVLYERHNGHKKNLINYLSLEDLENFSKSKIGILNQLLDEMNTYFNKYFLDGFKLKERKEEQFVDGKLAVDVDNIWDHLQNKTINLFFDPDDLISKQLTDLLMAGFQDSELLKWENITITCANQAVDGLNIQVIRDARKDMSVDERYQLGQDKKIIQHITPDGLGNLNHKTNKVNWKLKKHKVDGEVQNKDIVKSPEIINTFLNLIVKNDIRQKQMTLVSGDLLKLVSCYEFFSFEWIKKGSIKVIKLSISSEGTMLFDSDIVSLENYNRKSELAHVVYDVADTIKSKEKKYHWDRVDCVIKSGSDYLLITQTSIQVVPLQDEIKEREIHFDSEKIVLKNEVIKDLKTFLSINHQTTHDEYNDEDVNLLIAAVKKISTSVVSIGEIKDQLKLDSQISFKKKKFRSICRDLEKNFNYTFNNSVRQKDPTSLFPGFDGIGITRYNNAFLYYVGTKRSSGIKQEISKAIKFRKITALTGDDKVILDSFGDIAKMMSVDFVRQNSLL
;
A
#
# COMPACT_ATOMS: atom_id res chain seq x y z
N MET A 1 -29.15 -10.01 -13.93
CA MET A 1 -29.14 -9.06 -12.80
C MET A 1 -27.67 -8.87 -12.43
N GLU A 2 -27.04 -7.77 -12.83
CA GLU A 2 -25.62 -7.54 -12.50
C GLU A 2 -25.47 -7.49 -10.98
N ILE A 3 -24.62 -8.38 -10.45
CA ILE A 3 -24.24 -8.34 -9.04
C ILE A 3 -23.49 -7.02 -8.84
N LYS A 4 -24.16 -6.04 -8.22
CA LYS A 4 -23.56 -4.78 -7.80
C LYS A 4 -22.39 -5.11 -6.87
N LYS A 5 -21.16 -4.94 -7.37
CA LYS A 5 -19.94 -5.19 -6.60
C LYS A 5 -19.82 -4.13 -5.49
N MET A 6 -19.50 -4.58 -4.29
CA MET A 6 -19.23 -3.74 -3.12
C MET A 6 -17.72 -3.72 -2.89
N VAL A 7 -17.17 -2.57 -2.50
CA VAL A 7 -15.76 -2.40 -2.13
C VAL A 7 -15.66 -1.85 -0.73
N ARG A 8 -14.87 -2.49 0.12
CA ARG A 8 -14.62 -2.06 1.49
C ARG A 8 -13.44 -1.09 1.53
N THR A 9 -13.52 -0.11 2.43
CA THR A 9 -12.49 0.92 2.59
C THR A 9 -12.03 1.08 4.03
N ASN A 10 -10.89 1.74 4.24
CA ASN A 10 -10.39 2.07 5.57
C ASN A 10 -11.12 3.26 6.25
N GLU A 11 -12.17 3.81 5.63
CA GLU A 11 -13.05 4.75 6.31
C GLU A 11 -13.86 4.03 7.38
N THR A 12 -13.97 4.63 8.56
CA THR A 12 -14.68 4.07 9.69
C THR A 12 -16.08 4.64 9.82
N VAL A 13 -17.02 3.80 10.23
CA VAL A 13 -18.42 4.14 10.46
C VAL A 13 -18.73 3.86 11.91
N TYR A 14 -19.15 4.91 12.61
CA TYR A 14 -19.56 4.86 14.00
C TYR A 14 -20.30 6.14 14.37
N ASP A 15 -21.20 6.01 15.35
CA ASP A 15 -21.82 7.09 16.09
C ASP A 15 -21.58 6.86 17.59
N LEU A 16 -21.18 7.90 18.30
CA LEU A 16 -20.79 7.80 19.71
C LEU A 16 -21.98 8.01 20.64
N ASP A 17 -22.08 7.18 21.67
CA ASP A 17 -23.00 7.42 22.79
C ASP A 17 -22.38 8.44 23.76
N PHE A 18 -22.62 9.73 23.50
CA PHE A 18 -22.11 10.81 24.34
C PHE A 18 -22.69 10.79 25.75
N LEU A 19 -23.90 10.27 25.98
CA LEU A 19 -24.48 10.18 27.32
C LEU A 19 -23.67 9.18 28.14
N LYS A 20 -23.37 8.01 27.57
CA LYS A 20 -22.56 7.00 28.24
C LYS A 20 -21.13 7.48 28.49
N LEU A 21 -20.53 8.17 27.53
CA LEU A 21 -19.20 8.75 27.67
C LEU A 21 -19.14 9.83 28.77
N ASN A 22 -20.12 10.74 28.82
CA ASN A 22 -20.22 11.76 29.87
C ASN A 22 -20.45 11.17 31.26
N HIS A 23 -21.10 10.01 31.35
CA HIS A 23 -21.29 9.28 32.60
C HIS A 23 -19.99 8.61 33.09
N ASP A 24 -19.28 7.91 32.21
CA ASP A 24 -18.13 7.07 32.59
C ASP A 24 -16.80 7.88 32.67
N PHE A 25 -16.69 9.01 31.97
CA PHE A 25 -15.43 9.75 31.82
C PHE A 25 -15.55 11.28 31.97
N ASP A 26 -14.39 11.90 32.18
CA ASP A 26 -14.17 13.34 32.00
C ASP A 26 -13.20 13.56 30.82
N LEU A 27 -13.52 14.54 29.96
CA LEU A 27 -12.72 14.91 28.80
C LEU A 27 -12.07 16.28 29.03
N ILE A 28 -10.76 16.36 28.87
CA ILE A 28 -9.99 17.59 29.06
C ILE A 28 -9.33 18.00 27.75
N TYR A 29 -9.56 19.24 27.33
CA TYR A 29 -8.79 19.91 26.29
C TYR A 29 -7.61 20.63 26.93
N ALA A 30 -6.39 20.32 26.49
CA ALA A 30 -5.19 21.01 26.93
C ALA A 30 -4.59 21.82 25.77
N GLN A 31 -4.36 23.11 26.01
CA GLN A 31 -3.73 24.03 25.07
C GLN A 31 -2.42 24.57 25.65
N LEU A 32 -1.35 24.45 24.86
CA LEU A 32 -0.04 25.02 25.17
C LEU A 32 0.11 26.31 24.37
N GLU A 33 0.56 27.37 25.02
CA GLU A 33 0.80 28.66 24.35
C GLU A 33 2.02 28.60 23.43
N SER A 34 3.03 27.79 23.77
CA SER A 34 4.19 27.59 22.91
C SER A 34 4.89 26.24 23.10
N LYS A 35 5.88 25.96 22.26
CA LYS A 35 6.69 24.73 22.35
C LYS A 35 7.56 24.68 23.62
N SER A 36 7.92 25.81 24.23
CA SER A 36 8.73 25.82 25.45
C SER A 36 7.98 25.19 26.64
N SER A 37 6.66 25.34 26.66
CA SER A 37 5.76 24.81 27.70
C SER A 37 5.58 23.30 27.63
N TYR A 38 6.08 22.67 26.57
CA TYR A 38 5.92 21.24 26.32
C TYR A 38 6.53 20.36 27.40
N LYS A 39 7.73 20.71 27.89
CA LYS A 39 8.38 19.97 28.99
C LYS A 39 7.57 20.01 30.28
N GLN A 40 6.92 21.14 30.56
CA GLN A 40 6.07 21.30 31.73
C GLN A 40 4.76 20.52 31.55
N PHE A 41 4.11 20.61 30.39
CA PHE A 41 2.94 19.80 30.05
C PHE A 41 3.20 18.31 30.28
N GLN A 42 4.32 17.80 29.78
CA GLN A 42 4.72 16.40 29.99
C GLN A 42 4.86 16.03 31.48
N LYS A 43 5.44 16.92 32.30
CA LYS A 43 5.58 16.73 33.74
C LYS A 43 4.24 16.74 34.47
N ASP A 44 3.26 17.48 33.96
CA ASP A 44 1.91 17.49 34.52
C ASP A 44 1.18 16.20 34.16
N ILE A 45 1.20 15.80 32.87
CA ILE A 45 0.63 14.54 32.37
C ILE A 45 1.16 13.32 33.13
N SER A 46 2.46 13.27 33.47
CA SER A 46 3.05 12.13 34.18
C SER A 46 2.57 11.94 35.62
N LYS A 47 2.01 12.99 36.24
CA LYS A 47 1.47 12.96 37.62
C LYS A 47 -0.04 12.70 37.65
N LEU A 48 -0.70 12.86 36.51
CA LEU A 48 -2.14 12.75 36.38
C LEU A 48 -2.56 11.29 36.16
N LYS A 49 -3.69 10.89 36.75
CA LYS A 49 -4.26 9.54 36.60
C LYS A 49 -5.10 9.39 35.32
N LEU A 50 -4.60 9.89 34.20
CA LEU A 50 -5.33 9.79 32.93
C LEU A 50 -5.48 8.35 32.43
N GLN A 51 -6.50 8.12 31.62
CA GLN A 51 -6.74 6.88 30.88
C GLN A 51 -6.05 6.92 29.51
N ALA A 52 -6.18 8.02 28.77
CA ALA A 52 -5.58 8.14 27.46
C ALA A 52 -5.28 9.59 27.11
N LEU A 53 -4.35 9.80 26.17
CA LEU A 53 -4.03 11.11 25.60
C LEU A 53 -3.96 11.00 24.08
N THR A 54 -4.42 12.02 23.37
CA THR A 54 -4.20 12.18 21.93
C THR A 54 -3.90 13.63 21.56
N ALA A 55 -3.30 13.86 20.40
CA ALA A 55 -2.95 15.19 19.89
C ALA A 55 -3.94 15.62 18.80
N ILE A 56 -4.48 16.83 18.90
CA ILE A 56 -5.20 17.51 17.80
C ILE A 56 -4.18 18.12 16.84
N ASN A 57 -3.17 18.78 17.39
CA ASN A 57 -2.01 19.30 16.67
C ASN A 57 -0.80 19.40 17.63
N SER A 58 0.26 20.08 17.22
CA SER A 58 1.51 20.15 18.00
C SER A 58 1.41 20.85 19.35
N LEU A 59 0.34 21.61 19.63
CA LEU A 59 0.18 22.39 20.88
C LEU A 59 -1.18 22.16 21.54
N ARG A 60 -1.98 21.22 21.02
CA ARG A 60 -3.35 20.98 21.47
C ARG A 60 -3.58 19.50 21.64
N TYR A 61 -4.05 19.12 22.82
CA TYR A 61 -4.24 17.74 23.23
C TYR A 61 -5.65 17.52 23.77
N VAL A 62 -6.10 16.27 23.66
CA VAL A 62 -7.30 15.79 24.33
C VAL A 62 -6.87 14.69 25.28
N ILE A 63 -7.39 14.71 26.50
CA ILE A 63 -7.00 13.81 27.58
C ILE A 63 -8.27 13.22 28.18
N LEU A 64 -8.28 11.90 28.34
CA LEU A 64 -9.37 11.15 28.92
C LEU A 64 -9.07 10.80 30.38
N PHE A 65 -10.00 11.08 31.27
CA PHE A 65 -9.96 10.69 32.69
C PHE A 65 -11.18 9.84 33.02
N LYS A 66 -11.07 8.98 34.04
CA LYS A 66 -12.26 8.43 34.69
C LYS A 66 -13.08 9.58 35.29
N LYS A 67 -14.40 9.37 35.37
CA LYS A 67 -15.31 10.40 35.89
C LYS A 67 -14.84 10.94 37.24
N ASN A 68 -14.76 12.27 37.35
CA ASN A 68 -14.37 13.01 38.54
C ASN A 68 -12.93 12.74 39.05
N GLU A 69 -12.06 12.12 38.25
CA GLU A 69 -10.65 11.90 38.64
C GLU A 69 -9.69 13.01 38.15
N PHE A 70 -10.16 13.96 37.33
CA PHE A 70 -9.32 15.07 36.90
C PHE A 70 -9.10 16.07 38.05
N VAL A 71 -7.83 16.32 38.35
CA VAL A 71 -7.39 17.39 39.25
C VAL A 71 -6.54 18.34 38.44
N GLU A 72 -6.96 19.60 38.35
CA GLU A 72 -6.24 20.61 37.59
C GLU A 72 -4.83 20.82 38.16
N PRO A 73 -3.77 20.74 37.32
CA PRO A 73 -2.42 21.09 37.74
C PRO A 73 -2.36 22.53 38.25
N LYS A 74 -1.42 22.85 39.16
CA LYS A 74 -1.25 24.22 39.66
C LYS A 74 -1.05 25.19 38.48
N ILE A 75 -1.77 26.32 38.53
CA ILE A 75 -1.84 27.34 37.48
C ILE A 75 -0.45 27.66 36.93
N ASN A 76 -0.29 27.42 35.64
CA ASN A 76 0.80 27.93 34.81
C ASN A 76 0.16 28.73 33.68
N ASN A 77 0.53 30.00 33.53
CA ASN A 77 -0.05 30.90 32.53
C ASN A 77 0.19 30.45 31.07
N GLU A 78 1.01 29.42 30.86
CA GLU A 78 1.36 28.91 29.53
C GLU A 78 0.62 27.63 29.11
N ILE A 79 -0.15 27.00 30.01
CA ILE A 79 -0.91 25.77 29.71
C ILE A 79 -2.31 25.93 30.26
N THR A 80 -3.29 25.85 29.38
CA THR A 80 -4.72 25.89 29.75
C THR A 80 -5.30 24.49 29.71
N TYR A 81 -5.95 24.07 30.79
CA TYR A 81 -6.75 22.85 30.84
C TYR A 81 -8.24 23.23 30.92
N THR A 82 -9.05 22.70 30.02
CA THR A 82 -10.49 22.98 29.97
C THR A 82 -11.24 21.67 29.99
N LYS A 83 -12.12 21.49 30.98
CA LYS A 83 -13.07 20.37 31.00
C LYS A 83 -14.14 20.62 29.94
N VAL A 84 -14.40 19.60 29.12
CA VAL A 84 -15.34 19.65 28.00
C VAL A 84 -16.31 18.48 28.12
N ASP A 85 -17.59 18.73 27.85
CA ASP A 85 -18.58 17.65 27.76
C ASP A 85 -18.49 16.97 26.38
N PHE A 86 -18.68 15.66 26.35
CA PHE A 86 -18.76 14.92 25.10
C PHE A 86 -19.95 15.42 24.26
N GLY A 87 -19.70 15.70 22.98
CA GLY A 87 -20.72 16.19 22.03
C GLY A 87 -20.82 17.72 21.91
N ILE A 88 -20.18 18.50 22.78
CA ILE A 88 -20.19 19.98 22.71
C ILE A 88 -18.86 20.47 22.12
N PHE A 89 -18.73 20.37 20.80
CA PHE A 89 -17.54 20.80 20.07
C PHE A 89 -17.73 22.18 19.45
N ASN A 90 -16.81 23.11 19.70
CA ASN A 90 -16.91 24.48 19.19
C ASN A 90 -15.55 25.01 18.73
N LYS A 91 -15.53 26.22 18.12
CA LYS A 91 -14.29 26.82 17.59
C LYS A 91 -13.22 27.07 18.65
N LYS A 92 -13.58 27.23 19.93
CA LYS A 92 -12.64 27.46 21.04
C LYS A 92 -12.02 26.15 21.54
N THR A 93 -12.75 25.04 21.45
CA THR A 93 -12.30 23.67 21.78
C THR A 93 -12.47 22.76 20.57
N PRO A 94 -11.53 22.78 19.60
CA PRO A 94 -11.67 22.08 18.32
C PRO A 94 -11.38 20.56 18.47
N ILE A 95 -12.17 19.90 19.31
CA ILE A 95 -12.21 18.45 19.47
C ILE A 95 -13.15 17.89 18.40
N TYR A 96 -12.76 16.78 17.78
CA TYR A 96 -13.59 16.01 16.86
C TYR A 96 -13.88 14.63 17.47
N GLU A 97 -14.97 13.99 17.05
CA GLU A 97 -15.31 12.61 17.43
C GLU A 97 -14.14 11.64 17.24
N ASN A 98 -13.39 11.84 16.16
CA ASN A 98 -12.25 11.01 15.80
C ASN A 98 -11.14 11.10 16.86
N ASN A 99 -11.02 12.22 17.58
CA ASN A 99 -10.10 12.32 18.71
C ASN A 99 -10.56 11.46 19.89
N ILE A 100 -11.87 11.34 20.12
CA ILE A 100 -12.43 10.49 21.17
C ILE A 100 -12.17 9.02 20.86
N VAL A 101 -12.43 8.60 19.62
CA VAL A 101 -12.12 7.22 19.20
C VAL A 101 -10.61 6.95 19.24
N GLN A 102 -9.78 7.92 18.86
CA GLN A 102 -8.32 7.78 18.98
C GLN A 102 -7.87 7.54 20.44
N LEU A 103 -8.52 8.16 21.42
CA LEU A 103 -8.25 7.91 22.85
C LEU A 103 -8.55 6.46 23.24
N MET A 104 -9.59 5.85 22.68
CA MET A 104 -9.90 4.43 22.90
C MET A 104 -8.85 3.54 22.23
N ILE A 105 -8.51 3.82 20.95
CA ILE A 105 -7.48 3.08 20.20
C ILE A 105 -6.13 3.10 20.92
N ASN A 106 -5.74 4.23 21.50
CA ASN A 106 -4.46 4.38 22.19
C ASN A 106 -4.32 3.48 23.44
N GLN A 107 -5.42 2.93 23.96
CA GLN A 107 -5.43 2.04 25.12
C GLN A 107 -5.31 0.55 24.73
N LEU A 108 -5.45 0.22 23.44
CA LEU A 108 -5.52 -1.17 22.97
C LEU A 108 -4.15 -1.86 22.91
N ALA A 109 -4.20 -3.19 23.04
CA ALA A 109 -3.10 -4.10 22.71
C ALA A 109 -3.33 -4.75 21.35
N ILE A 110 -2.26 -5.33 20.79
CA ILE A 110 -2.32 -6.21 19.60
C ILE A 110 -2.12 -7.66 20.07
N ASP A 111 -2.84 -8.02 21.13
CA ASP A 111 -2.93 -9.36 21.69
C ASP A 111 -4.36 -9.55 22.23
N GLU A 112 -5.05 -10.60 21.77
CA GLU A 112 -6.47 -10.86 22.06
C GLU A 112 -6.74 -11.09 23.56
N VAL A 113 -5.70 -11.41 24.34
CA VAL A 113 -5.82 -11.68 25.78
C VAL A 113 -5.57 -10.42 26.62
N MET A 114 -5.06 -9.34 26.02
CA MET A 114 -4.64 -8.15 26.76
C MET A 114 -5.75 -7.10 26.86
N LEU A 115 -6.11 -6.75 28.10
CA LEU A 115 -7.08 -5.70 28.38
C LEU A 115 -6.56 -4.30 27.99
N PRO A 116 -7.46 -3.34 27.71
CA PRO A 116 -7.06 -1.95 27.49
C PRO A 116 -6.36 -1.36 28.72
N GLU A 117 -5.29 -0.59 28.49
CA GLU A 117 -4.47 0.02 29.54
C GLU A 117 -4.29 1.52 29.34
N LYS A 118 -3.86 2.19 30.41
CA LYS A 118 -3.62 3.63 30.39
C LYS A 118 -2.49 3.97 29.42
N SER A 119 -2.69 5.01 28.60
CA SER A 119 -1.70 5.44 27.61
C SER A 119 -1.48 6.94 27.60
N ILE A 120 -0.24 7.34 27.89
CA ILE A 120 0.24 8.73 27.75
C ILE A 120 0.77 9.02 26.34
N THR A 121 0.72 8.03 25.45
CA THR A 121 1.23 8.11 24.09
C THR A 121 0.12 8.64 23.17
N PRO A 122 0.35 9.72 22.39
CA PRO A 122 -0.73 10.36 21.62
C PRO A 122 -1.33 9.52 20.50
N TYR A 123 -0.63 8.48 20.09
CA TYR A 123 -1.00 7.53 19.05
C TYR A 123 -0.61 6.13 19.50
N LEU A 124 -1.28 5.12 18.96
CA LEU A 124 -0.86 3.74 19.13
C LEU A 124 0.28 3.43 18.15
N PHE A 125 1.40 2.93 18.66
CA PHE A 125 2.58 2.53 17.89
C PHE A 125 2.86 1.05 18.09
N VAL A 126 2.58 0.25 17.06
CA VAL A 126 2.63 -1.22 17.11
C VAL A 126 3.88 -1.73 16.41
N GLY A 127 4.64 -2.64 17.01
CA GLY A 127 5.76 -3.32 16.34
C GLY A 127 5.65 -4.84 16.44
N LYS A 128 4.45 -5.40 16.23
CA LYS A 128 4.15 -6.83 16.43
C LYS A 128 5.22 -7.73 15.78
N GLY A 129 5.90 -8.55 16.58
CA GLY A 129 6.99 -9.43 16.14
C GLY A 129 8.17 -8.75 15.42
N GLN A 130 8.37 -7.44 15.58
CA GLN A 130 9.50 -6.70 15.03
C GLN A 130 10.68 -6.72 16.00
N GLN A 131 11.85 -7.06 15.48
CA GLN A 131 13.10 -7.00 16.23
C GLN A 131 13.82 -5.67 15.99
N PRO A 132 14.56 -5.13 16.99
CA PRO A 132 15.37 -3.94 16.79
C PRO A 132 16.42 -4.17 15.70
N LYS A 133 16.40 -3.32 14.69
CA LYS A 133 17.45 -3.26 13.68
C LYS A 133 18.68 -2.57 14.26
N ILE A 134 19.84 -3.22 14.16
CA ILE A 134 21.12 -2.61 14.50
C ILE A 134 21.61 -1.82 13.27
N LEU A 135 21.88 -0.53 13.45
CA LEU A 135 22.42 0.35 12.43
C LEU A 135 23.96 0.25 12.38
N ALA A 136 24.57 0.84 11.35
CA ALA A 136 26.02 0.76 11.12
C ALA A 136 26.86 1.40 12.25
N ASP A 137 26.26 2.28 13.05
CA ASP A 137 26.84 2.92 14.22
C ASP A 137 26.44 2.23 15.55
N ASP A 138 26.04 0.96 15.48
CA ASP A 138 25.53 0.12 16.58
C ASP A 138 24.28 0.66 17.28
N LEU A 139 23.65 1.70 16.74
CA LEU A 139 22.39 2.23 17.27
C LEU A 139 21.24 1.28 16.98
N LYS A 140 20.35 1.11 17.97
CA LYS A 140 19.12 0.35 17.77
C LYS A 140 18.04 1.20 17.14
N GLN A 141 17.34 0.62 16.17
CA GLN A 141 16.17 1.19 15.52
C GLN A 141 14.98 0.21 15.60
N MET A 142 13.87 0.67 16.15
CA MET A 142 12.58 -0.01 16.10
C MET A 142 11.76 0.51 14.93
N ILE A 143 11.12 -0.40 14.20
CA ILE A 143 10.15 -0.09 13.14
C ILE A 143 8.77 -0.40 13.70
N THR A 144 7.86 0.56 13.60
CA THR A 144 6.49 0.44 14.12
C THR A 144 5.47 0.94 13.11
N LEU A 145 4.22 0.55 13.32
CA LEU A 145 3.04 1.09 12.68
C LEU A 145 2.40 2.11 13.61
N LYS A 146 2.40 3.37 13.18
CA LYS A 146 1.60 4.44 13.78
C LYS A 146 0.16 4.29 13.29
N VAL A 147 -0.74 4.11 14.25
CA VAL A 147 -2.18 4.03 14.01
C VAL A 147 -2.84 5.37 14.35
N SER A 148 -3.60 5.92 13.41
CA SER A 148 -4.33 7.17 13.62
C SER A 148 -5.65 7.24 12.86
N LEU A 149 -6.65 7.92 13.43
CA LEU A 149 -7.84 8.37 12.72
C LEU A 149 -7.69 9.81 12.24
N ASN A 150 -7.79 10.02 10.93
CA ASN A 150 -7.76 11.36 10.37
C ASN A 150 -9.12 12.06 10.49
N TRP A 151 -9.22 13.35 10.13
CA TRP A 151 -10.45 14.14 10.27
C TRP A 151 -11.62 13.66 9.39
N GLU A 152 -11.35 12.88 8.33
CA GLU A 152 -12.36 12.25 7.46
C GLU A 152 -12.78 10.86 7.95
N LYS A 153 -12.50 10.50 9.22
CA LYS A 153 -12.77 9.18 9.81
C LYS A 153 -12.00 8.03 9.11
N ASN A 154 -10.88 8.31 8.43
CA ASN A 154 -10.05 7.23 7.85
C ASN A 154 -9.07 6.66 8.87
N PHE A 155 -9.06 5.33 8.97
CA PHE A 155 -8.09 4.56 9.76
C PHE A 155 -6.77 4.48 8.99
N GLU A 156 -5.77 5.25 9.41
CA GLU A 156 -4.45 5.35 8.77
C GLU A 156 -3.41 4.56 9.55
N ILE A 157 -2.71 3.67 8.83
CA ILE A 157 -1.62 2.85 9.36
C ILE A 157 -0.31 3.17 8.61
N GLY A 158 0.48 4.07 9.20
CA GLY A 158 1.75 4.57 8.66
C GLY A 158 2.95 3.89 9.33
N VAL A 159 4.08 3.81 8.62
CA VAL A 159 5.33 3.31 9.24
C VAL A 159 6.06 4.47 9.91
N THR A 160 6.44 4.28 11.18
CA THR A 160 7.27 5.21 11.97
C THR A 160 8.47 4.46 12.54
N THR A 161 9.63 5.11 12.56
CA THR A 161 10.86 4.54 13.13
C THR A 161 11.26 5.25 14.41
N PHE A 162 11.71 4.50 15.40
CA PHE A 162 12.26 5.02 16.65
C PHE A 162 13.71 4.60 16.76
N THR A 163 14.63 5.54 16.94
CA THR A 163 16.08 5.27 16.93
C THR A 163 16.75 5.74 18.21
N GLU A 164 17.70 4.95 18.70
CA GLU A 164 18.61 5.31 19.78
C GLU A 164 19.51 6.50 19.36
N ILE A 165 20.05 7.26 20.31
CA ILE A 165 20.93 8.40 20.02
C ILE A 165 22.25 8.21 20.79
N SER A 166 23.37 8.17 20.06
CA SER A 166 24.71 7.88 20.60
C SER A 166 25.27 8.93 21.55
N LYS A 167 24.91 10.21 21.39
CA LYS A 167 25.30 11.31 22.31
C LYS A 167 24.17 12.33 22.46
N ILE A 168 23.56 12.37 23.66
CA ILE A 168 22.53 13.37 24.06
C ILE A 168 23.05 14.83 23.99
N LYS A 169 24.37 15.03 23.83
CA LYS A 169 25.05 16.33 23.97
C LYS A 169 24.78 17.37 22.86
N LYS A 170 24.04 17.07 21.78
CA LYS A 170 23.75 18.06 20.70
C LYS A 170 22.30 18.17 20.24
N VAL A 171 21.35 17.47 20.87
CA VAL A 171 19.92 17.61 20.56
C VAL A 171 19.22 18.09 21.83
N GLN A 172 19.56 19.30 22.25
CA GLN A 172 18.78 20.01 23.25
C GLN A 172 17.46 20.47 22.60
N GLU A 173 16.35 20.11 23.25
CA GLU A 173 15.07 20.84 23.35
C GLU A 173 13.77 20.26 22.76
N VAL A 174 13.73 19.29 21.83
CA VAL A 174 12.42 18.98 21.18
C VAL A 174 12.05 17.49 21.01
N GLN A 175 12.97 16.54 21.22
CA GLN A 175 12.65 15.13 20.94
C GLN A 175 12.09 14.39 22.16
N GLU A 176 10.92 13.79 21.98
CA GLU A 176 10.19 13.04 22.99
C GLU A 176 10.78 11.63 23.18
N PRO A 177 11.06 11.20 24.41
CA PRO A 177 11.61 9.88 24.66
C PRO A 177 10.51 8.81 24.70
N TYR A 178 10.83 7.67 24.10
CA TYR A 178 9.99 6.48 24.06
C TYR A 178 10.78 5.25 24.54
N VAL A 179 10.05 4.26 25.06
CA VAL A 179 10.55 2.94 25.42
C VAL A 179 9.72 1.87 24.73
N TRP A 180 10.34 0.73 24.48
CA TRP A 180 9.66 -0.44 23.96
C TRP A 180 9.06 -1.26 25.10
N ASP A 181 7.76 -1.53 25.02
CA ASP A 181 7.07 -2.49 25.86
C ASP A 181 7.11 -3.87 25.18
N ASN A 182 7.91 -4.78 25.73
CA ASN A 182 8.04 -6.14 25.20
C ASN A 182 6.77 -6.98 25.37
N ASN A 183 5.95 -6.70 26.39
CA ASN A 183 4.76 -7.51 26.65
C ASN A 183 3.67 -7.15 25.63
N ARG A 184 3.45 -5.86 25.41
CA ARG A 184 2.44 -5.35 24.48
C ARG A 184 2.93 -5.21 23.03
N GLU A 185 4.23 -5.38 22.79
CA GLU A 185 4.92 -5.13 21.52
C GLU A 185 4.63 -3.73 20.93
N GLN A 186 4.79 -2.71 21.78
CA GLN A 186 4.41 -1.33 21.48
C GLN A 186 5.46 -0.31 21.92
N MET A 187 5.48 0.84 21.24
CA MET A 187 6.24 1.99 21.71
C MET A 187 5.39 2.84 22.64
N GLN A 188 5.90 3.10 23.84
CA GLN A 188 5.27 3.94 24.84
C GLN A 188 6.13 5.17 25.12
N ARG A 189 5.50 6.33 25.28
CA ARG A 189 6.20 7.49 25.83
C ARG A 189 6.70 7.18 27.24
N THR A 190 7.86 7.72 27.60
CA THR A 190 8.39 7.63 28.97
C THR A 190 8.81 9.00 29.48
N TYR A 191 8.85 9.15 30.80
CA TYR A 191 9.39 10.34 31.46
C TYR A 191 10.50 10.01 32.47
N ASP A 192 10.69 8.74 32.82
CA ASP A 192 11.69 8.26 33.78
C ASP A 192 13.01 7.85 33.09
N TYR A 193 13.46 8.62 32.11
CA TYR A 193 14.75 8.40 31.47
C TYR A 193 15.88 8.88 32.40
N GLY A 194 16.69 7.96 32.92
CA GLY A 194 17.84 8.26 33.79
C GLY A 194 17.78 7.73 35.23
N LYS A 195 16.73 7.00 35.63
CA LYS A 195 16.73 6.19 36.88
C LYS A 195 17.22 4.77 36.59
N LYS A 196 17.74 4.08 37.62
CA LYS A 196 18.56 2.85 37.64
C LYS A 196 18.15 1.64 36.74
N GLU A 197 17.04 1.67 36.03
CA GLU A 197 16.67 0.61 35.08
C GLU A 197 17.24 0.90 33.68
N ARG A 198 18.02 -0.04 33.15
CA ARG A 198 18.68 -0.01 31.83
C ARG A 198 17.67 -0.14 30.67
N LYS A 199 16.65 0.72 30.60
CA LYS A 199 15.74 0.75 29.43
C LYS A 199 16.37 1.56 28.30
N ILE A 200 16.33 1.00 27.10
CA ILE A 200 16.84 1.67 25.89
C ILE A 200 15.86 2.78 25.52
N VAL A 201 16.35 4.02 25.50
CA VAL A 201 15.54 5.19 25.18
C VAL A 201 15.65 5.46 23.69
N LEU A 202 14.50 5.51 23.03
CA LEU A 202 14.38 5.70 21.59
C LEU A 202 13.64 7.00 21.31
N TYR A 203 13.91 7.59 20.14
CA TYR A 203 13.29 8.84 19.71
C TYR A 203 12.65 8.65 18.34
N GLU A 204 11.47 9.24 18.16
CA GLU A 204 10.80 9.23 16.86
C GLU A 204 11.67 9.92 15.81
N ARG A 205 12.09 9.16 14.80
CA ARG A 205 12.71 9.69 13.59
C ARG A 205 11.74 9.52 12.44
N HIS A 206 11.46 10.63 11.76
CA HIS A 206 10.71 10.56 10.51
C HIS A 206 11.60 9.83 9.49
N ASN A 207 11.10 8.71 8.97
CA ASN A 207 11.83 7.96 7.96
C ASN A 207 11.82 8.76 6.65
N GLY A 208 12.92 9.47 6.36
CA GLY A 208 13.09 10.23 5.12
C GLY A 208 13.10 9.34 3.87
N HIS A 209 13.37 8.04 4.04
CA HIS A 209 13.27 7.05 2.98
C HIS A 209 11.87 6.42 3.01
N LYS A 210 11.06 6.73 2.00
CA LYS A 210 9.69 6.20 1.78
C LYS A 210 9.65 4.68 1.48
N LYS A 211 10.44 3.85 2.16
CA LYS A 211 10.35 2.40 2.03
C LYS A 211 9.14 1.91 2.83
N ASN A 212 8.24 1.17 2.17
CA ASN A 212 7.23 0.39 2.88
C ASN A 212 7.96 -0.79 3.55
N LEU A 213 8.38 -0.60 4.80
CA LEU A 213 9.10 -1.62 5.57
C LEU A 213 8.18 -2.73 6.09
N ILE A 214 6.87 -2.50 6.09
CA ILE A 214 5.86 -3.46 6.51
C ILE A 214 4.83 -3.58 5.38
N ASN A 215 4.60 -4.81 4.94
CA ASN A 215 3.65 -5.13 3.87
C ASN A 215 2.23 -4.67 4.24
N TYR A 216 1.49 -4.25 3.22
CA TYR A 216 0.08 -3.91 3.41
C TYR A 216 -0.71 -5.17 3.80
N LEU A 217 -0.47 -6.28 3.08
CA LEU A 217 -1.02 -7.60 3.36
C LEU A 217 0.03 -8.66 3.08
N SER A 218 0.12 -9.68 3.92
CA SER A 218 0.85 -10.92 3.64
C SER A 218 -0.07 -12.12 3.88
N LEU A 219 -0.01 -13.09 2.97
CA LEU A 219 -0.77 -14.34 2.95
C LEU A 219 0.19 -15.54 2.84
N GLU A 220 1.39 -15.41 3.41
CA GLU A 220 2.34 -16.51 3.52
C GLU A 220 1.86 -17.52 4.58
N ASP A 221 1.41 -17.01 5.72
CA ASP A 221 0.83 -17.72 6.85
C ASP A 221 0.09 -16.73 7.79
N LEU A 222 -0.53 -17.27 8.84
CA LEU A 222 -1.28 -16.51 9.85
C LEU A 222 -0.39 -15.51 10.62
N GLU A 223 0.87 -15.85 10.89
CA GLU A 223 1.80 -14.98 11.61
C GLU A 223 2.15 -13.74 10.78
N ASN A 224 2.48 -13.94 9.50
CA ASN A 224 2.77 -12.88 8.55
C ASN A 224 1.54 -12.02 8.24
N PHE A 225 0.34 -12.64 8.14
CA PHE A 225 -0.91 -11.89 8.06
C PHE A 225 -1.10 -10.98 9.27
N SER A 226 -0.95 -11.52 10.47
CA SER A 226 -1.12 -10.81 11.75
C SER A 226 -0.15 -9.64 11.95
N LYS A 227 1.03 -9.69 11.32
CA LYS A 227 2.03 -8.61 11.34
C LYS A 227 1.84 -7.58 10.22
N SER A 228 1.01 -7.88 9.22
CA SER A 228 0.71 -6.96 8.11
C SER A 228 -0.22 -5.82 8.54
N LYS A 229 -0.26 -4.73 7.78
CA LYS A 229 -1.15 -3.59 8.11
C LYS A 229 -2.63 -3.98 8.17
N ILE A 230 -3.07 -4.88 7.30
CA ILE A 230 -4.45 -5.39 7.30
C ILE A 230 -4.70 -6.29 8.52
N GLY A 231 -3.76 -7.15 8.92
CA GLY A 231 -3.90 -7.96 10.13
C GLY A 231 -4.02 -7.10 11.39
N ILE A 232 -3.18 -6.06 11.51
CA ILE A 232 -3.26 -5.09 12.60
C ILE A 232 -4.58 -4.31 12.58
N LEU A 233 -5.06 -3.89 11.40
CA LEU A 233 -6.36 -3.26 11.26
C LEU A 233 -7.49 -4.18 11.73
N ASN A 234 -7.50 -5.45 11.28
CA ASN A 234 -8.50 -6.42 11.70
C ASN A 234 -8.52 -6.58 13.21
N GLN A 235 -7.36 -6.81 13.81
CA GLN A 235 -7.27 -6.98 15.26
C GLN A 235 -7.78 -5.75 16.01
N LEU A 236 -7.40 -4.54 15.58
CA LEU A 236 -7.89 -3.32 16.23
C LEU A 236 -9.41 -3.14 16.09
N LEU A 237 -10.02 -3.54 14.98
CA LEU A 237 -11.48 -3.53 14.83
C LEU A 237 -12.13 -4.51 15.80
N ASP A 238 -11.57 -5.72 15.94
CA ASP A 238 -12.05 -6.73 16.89
C ASP A 238 -11.96 -6.19 18.32
N GLU A 239 -10.80 -5.66 18.73
CA GLU A 239 -10.61 -5.13 20.09
C GLU A 239 -11.48 -3.91 20.41
N MET A 240 -11.69 -3.01 19.44
CA MET A 240 -12.59 -1.87 19.60
C MET A 240 -14.03 -2.34 19.89
N ASN A 241 -14.50 -3.37 19.18
CA ASN A 241 -15.84 -3.93 19.39
C ASN A 241 -15.91 -4.83 20.64
N THR A 242 -14.81 -5.46 21.05
CA THR A 242 -14.78 -6.25 22.29
C THR A 242 -14.84 -5.36 23.52
N TYR A 243 -14.01 -4.32 23.59
CA TYR A 243 -13.84 -3.54 24.83
C TYR A 243 -14.60 -2.22 24.87
N PHE A 244 -14.87 -1.61 23.71
CA PHE A 244 -15.43 -0.27 23.64
C PHE A 244 -16.82 -0.20 22.97
N ASN A 245 -17.40 -1.33 22.52
CA ASN A 245 -18.70 -1.35 21.84
C ASN A 245 -19.83 -0.64 22.59
N LYS A 246 -19.83 -0.68 23.94
CA LYS A 246 -20.83 0.03 24.76
C LYS A 246 -20.83 1.56 24.62
N TYR A 247 -19.82 2.16 23.98
CA TYR A 247 -19.74 3.60 23.71
C TYR A 247 -20.10 3.96 22.26
N PHE A 248 -20.48 2.97 21.45
CA PHE A 248 -20.93 3.15 20.08
C PHE A 248 -22.41 2.78 19.99
N LEU A 249 -23.20 3.55 19.26
CA LEU A 249 -24.62 3.25 19.05
C LEU A 249 -24.79 2.04 18.10
N ASP A 250 -24.00 1.98 17.03
CA ASP A 250 -24.10 0.97 15.95
C ASP A 250 -22.79 0.22 15.69
N GLY A 251 -21.94 0.12 16.72
CA GLY A 251 -20.61 -0.50 16.67
C GLY A 251 -19.57 0.29 15.88
N PHE A 252 -18.34 -0.24 15.84
CA PHE A 252 -17.21 0.34 15.11
C PHE A 252 -16.83 -0.52 13.92
N LYS A 253 -17.11 -0.06 12.69
CA LYS A 253 -16.94 -0.86 11.46
C LYS A 253 -16.28 -0.08 10.33
N LEU A 254 -15.86 -0.81 9.30
CA LEU A 254 -15.35 -0.22 8.06
C LEU A 254 -16.49 0.09 7.07
N LYS A 255 -16.30 1.12 6.26
CA LYS A 255 -17.26 1.55 5.25
C LYS A 255 -17.18 0.64 4.03
N GLU A 256 -18.33 0.09 3.65
CA GLU A 256 -18.54 -0.55 2.35
C GLU A 256 -19.20 0.41 1.38
N ARG A 257 -18.74 0.37 0.12
CA ARG A 257 -19.13 1.29 -0.94
C ARG A 257 -19.63 0.49 -2.12
N LYS A 258 -20.80 0.88 -2.61
CA LYS A 258 -21.33 0.32 -3.84
C LYS A 258 -20.67 0.98 -5.04
N GLU A 259 -20.34 0.17 -6.04
CA GLU A 259 -19.86 0.68 -7.33
C GLU A 259 -21.02 1.22 -8.17
N GLU A 260 -20.78 2.39 -8.76
CA GLU A 260 -21.66 3.01 -9.75
C GLU A 260 -21.36 2.47 -11.16
N GLN A 261 -20.07 2.34 -11.48
CA GLN A 261 -19.58 1.70 -12.71
C GLN A 261 -18.35 0.86 -12.39
N PHE A 262 -18.21 -0.23 -13.12
CA PHE A 262 -17.07 -1.14 -13.04
C PHE A 262 -16.61 -1.48 -14.46
N VAL A 263 -15.31 -1.37 -14.69
CA VAL A 263 -14.67 -1.80 -15.92
C VAL A 263 -13.73 -2.94 -15.56
N ASP A 264 -13.85 -4.06 -16.28
CA ASP A 264 -12.93 -5.18 -16.14
C ASP A 264 -11.49 -4.69 -16.28
N GLY A 265 -10.61 -5.24 -15.45
CA GLY A 265 -9.29 -4.66 -15.20
C GLY A 265 -8.41 -4.54 -16.44
N LYS A 266 -7.23 -3.97 -16.21
CA LYS A 266 -6.18 -3.68 -17.19
C LYS A 266 -6.14 -4.61 -18.40
N LEU A 267 -6.16 -4.03 -19.60
CA LEU A 267 -5.96 -4.77 -20.84
C LEU A 267 -4.58 -5.42 -20.78
N ALA A 268 -4.49 -6.69 -21.20
CA ALA A 268 -3.19 -7.32 -21.34
C ALA A 268 -2.38 -6.50 -22.35
N VAL A 269 -1.20 -6.02 -21.96
CA VAL A 269 -0.23 -5.50 -22.93
C VAL A 269 0.06 -6.65 -23.88
N ASP A 270 -0.11 -6.43 -25.17
CA ASP A 270 0.43 -7.34 -26.15
C ASP A 270 1.95 -7.15 -26.15
N VAL A 271 2.61 -7.91 -25.27
CA VAL A 271 4.06 -7.83 -25.02
C VAL A 271 4.86 -8.20 -26.27
N ASP A 272 4.24 -8.90 -27.22
CA ASP A 272 4.90 -9.31 -28.45
C ASP A 272 5.11 -8.11 -29.41
N ASN A 273 4.36 -7.01 -29.25
CA ASN A 273 4.39 -5.87 -30.16
C ASN A 273 5.50 -4.82 -29.84
N ILE A 274 6.13 -4.84 -28.65
CA ILE A 274 7.11 -3.80 -28.30
C ILE A 274 8.41 -3.88 -29.11
N TRP A 275 8.74 -5.07 -29.62
CA TRP A 275 9.98 -5.33 -30.35
C TRP A 275 9.89 -4.82 -31.79
N ASP A 276 8.71 -4.90 -32.41
CA ASP A 276 8.41 -4.32 -33.73
C ASP A 276 8.74 -2.81 -33.76
N HIS A 277 8.45 -2.08 -32.68
CA HIS A 277 8.78 -0.65 -32.56
C HIS A 277 10.28 -0.35 -32.47
N LEU A 278 11.09 -1.36 -32.13
CA LEU A 278 12.53 -1.29 -32.04
C LEU A 278 13.22 -1.97 -33.24
N GLN A 279 12.45 -2.49 -34.20
CA GLN A 279 12.98 -3.19 -35.36
C GLN A 279 14.01 -2.31 -36.09
N ASN A 280 15.13 -2.93 -36.48
CA ASN A 280 16.26 -2.24 -37.14
C ASN A 280 16.92 -1.12 -36.32
N LYS A 281 16.72 -1.06 -34.99
CA LYS A 281 17.37 -0.08 -34.11
C LYS A 281 18.64 -0.64 -33.49
N THR A 282 19.57 0.26 -33.21
CA THR A 282 20.72 -0.01 -32.34
C THR A 282 20.49 0.65 -30.98
N ILE A 283 20.71 -0.10 -29.91
CA ILE A 283 20.50 0.34 -28.53
C ILE A 283 21.80 0.16 -27.76
N ASN A 284 22.27 1.23 -27.15
CA ASN A 284 23.55 1.27 -26.47
C ASN A 284 23.40 1.00 -24.98
N LEU A 285 23.94 -0.11 -24.49
CA LEU A 285 24.10 -0.40 -23.08
C LEU A 285 25.44 0.19 -22.61
N PHE A 286 25.44 1.00 -21.57
CA PHE A 286 26.67 1.58 -21.04
C PHE A 286 26.69 1.66 -19.52
N PHE A 287 27.89 1.70 -18.96
CA PHE A 287 28.16 1.77 -17.53
C PHE A 287 29.47 2.51 -17.29
N ASP A 288 29.74 2.90 -16.04
CA ASP A 288 31.05 3.44 -15.67
C ASP A 288 32.09 2.31 -15.66
N PRO A 289 33.14 2.33 -16.50
CA PRO A 289 34.14 1.27 -16.60
C PRO A 289 34.83 0.93 -15.27
N ASP A 290 34.91 1.90 -14.36
CA ASP A 290 35.54 1.74 -13.05
C ASP A 290 34.64 1.00 -12.04
N ASP A 291 33.34 0.83 -12.34
CA ASP A 291 32.40 0.11 -11.48
C ASP A 291 32.23 -1.36 -11.88
N LEU A 292 32.99 -2.22 -11.20
CA LEU A 292 32.97 -3.66 -11.36
C LEU A 292 31.59 -4.31 -11.11
N ILE A 293 30.73 -3.71 -10.28
CA ILE A 293 29.40 -4.27 -9.99
C ILE A 293 28.42 -3.96 -11.12
N SER A 294 28.46 -2.74 -11.66
CA SER A 294 27.69 -2.40 -12.87
C SER A 294 28.17 -3.20 -14.08
N LYS A 295 29.48 -3.44 -14.18
CA LYS A 295 30.05 -4.34 -15.19
C LYS A 295 29.48 -5.76 -15.11
N GLN A 296 29.42 -6.37 -13.91
CA GLN A 296 28.84 -7.71 -13.73
C GLN A 296 27.42 -7.82 -14.30
N LEU A 297 26.55 -6.84 -14.01
CA LEU A 297 25.19 -6.85 -14.57
C LEU A 297 25.21 -6.65 -16.08
N THR A 298 26.04 -5.72 -16.58
CA THR A 298 26.18 -5.45 -18.02
C THR A 298 26.58 -6.70 -18.78
N ASP A 299 27.61 -7.42 -18.30
CA ASP A 299 28.11 -8.64 -18.95
C ASP A 299 27.03 -9.75 -18.99
N LEU A 300 26.27 -9.92 -17.89
CA LEU A 300 25.15 -10.88 -17.83
C LEU A 300 24.02 -10.53 -18.81
N LEU A 301 23.69 -9.23 -18.94
CA LEU A 301 22.67 -8.77 -19.88
C LEU A 301 23.14 -8.92 -21.33
N MET A 302 24.38 -8.54 -21.64
CA MET A 302 24.96 -8.67 -22.97
C MET A 302 24.98 -10.11 -23.45
N ALA A 303 25.37 -11.06 -22.59
CA ALA A 303 25.31 -12.48 -22.92
C ALA A 303 23.87 -12.92 -23.27
N GLY A 304 22.89 -12.54 -22.43
CA GLY A 304 21.49 -12.86 -22.70
C GLY A 304 20.93 -12.22 -23.98
N PHE A 305 21.34 -10.99 -24.31
CA PHE A 305 20.92 -10.32 -25.55
C PHE A 305 21.55 -10.96 -26.80
N GLN A 306 22.81 -11.39 -26.73
CA GLN A 306 23.49 -12.07 -27.83
C GLN A 306 22.85 -13.44 -28.16
N ASP A 307 22.29 -14.11 -27.14
CA ASP A 307 21.63 -15.40 -27.29
C ASP A 307 20.17 -15.29 -27.76
N SER A 308 19.58 -14.09 -27.75
CA SER A 308 18.17 -13.90 -28.13
C SER A 308 17.93 -14.12 -29.63
N GLU A 309 17.01 -15.02 -29.96
CA GLU A 309 16.57 -15.25 -31.35
C GLU A 309 15.65 -14.14 -31.83
N LEU A 310 14.78 -13.62 -30.96
CA LEU A 310 13.84 -12.56 -31.31
C LEU A 310 14.56 -11.26 -31.68
N LEU A 311 15.60 -10.87 -30.92
CA LEU A 311 16.38 -9.67 -31.27
C LEU A 311 17.09 -9.81 -32.62
N LYS A 312 17.57 -11.01 -32.95
CA LYS A 312 18.16 -11.30 -34.26
C LYS A 312 17.12 -11.22 -35.37
N TRP A 313 15.94 -11.79 -35.14
CA TRP A 313 14.83 -11.77 -36.07
C TRP A 313 14.35 -10.33 -36.37
N GLU A 314 14.21 -9.49 -35.34
CA GLU A 314 13.82 -8.09 -35.48
C GLU A 314 14.99 -7.14 -35.86
N ASN A 315 16.18 -7.69 -36.10
CA ASN A 315 17.39 -6.92 -36.43
C ASN A 315 17.70 -5.80 -35.41
N ILE A 316 17.51 -6.10 -34.13
CA ILE A 316 17.78 -5.18 -33.01
C ILE A 316 19.19 -5.45 -32.49
N THR A 317 20.07 -4.47 -32.63
CA THR A 317 21.47 -4.61 -32.19
C THR A 317 21.65 -3.96 -30.83
N ILE A 318 22.07 -4.73 -29.83
CA ILE A 318 22.53 -4.19 -28.54
C ILE A 318 24.05 -4.06 -28.57
N THR A 319 24.55 -2.83 -28.42
CA THR A 319 26.00 -2.55 -28.33
C THR A 319 26.38 -2.17 -26.92
N CYS A 320 27.64 -2.42 -26.55
CA CYS A 320 28.19 -1.96 -25.28
C CYS A 320 29.18 -0.83 -25.51
N ALA A 321 29.06 0.26 -24.75
CA ALA A 321 30.01 1.37 -24.75
C ALA A 321 30.29 1.87 -23.33
N ASN A 322 31.28 2.75 -23.20
CA ASN A 322 31.63 3.38 -21.92
C ASN A 322 30.88 4.70 -21.66
N GLN A 323 30.06 5.16 -22.61
CA GLN A 323 29.33 6.42 -22.53
C GLN A 323 28.06 6.39 -23.40
N ALA A 324 27.15 7.32 -23.16
CA ALA A 324 25.94 7.48 -23.97
C ALA A 324 26.25 8.00 -25.40
N VAL A 325 25.59 7.39 -26.39
CA VAL A 325 25.63 7.75 -27.80
C VAL A 325 24.31 8.41 -28.25
N ASP A 326 24.30 9.00 -29.44
CA ASP A 326 23.07 9.49 -30.04
C ASP A 326 22.12 8.31 -30.35
N GLY A 327 20.85 8.46 -29.99
CA GLY A 327 19.83 7.41 -30.08
C GLY A 327 19.41 6.86 -28.72
N LEU A 328 19.13 5.56 -28.69
CA LEU A 328 18.56 4.86 -27.53
C LEU A 328 19.68 4.28 -26.67
N ASN A 329 19.63 4.54 -25.36
CA ASN A 329 20.65 4.11 -24.42
C ASN A 329 20.03 3.51 -23.15
N ILE A 330 20.70 2.51 -22.60
CA ILE A 330 20.44 1.96 -21.27
C ILE A 330 21.70 2.17 -20.42
N GLN A 331 21.58 2.90 -19.31
CA GLN A 331 22.68 3.12 -18.38
C GLN A 331 22.54 2.17 -17.19
N VAL A 332 23.59 1.41 -16.87
CA VAL A 332 23.69 0.65 -15.61
C VAL A 332 24.37 1.53 -14.56
N ILE A 333 23.66 1.84 -13.48
CA ILE A 333 24.16 2.67 -12.37
C ILE A 333 23.88 2.03 -11.02
N ARG A 334 24.70 2.35 -10.02
CA ARG A 334 24.48 1.93 -8.63
C ARG A 334 23.42 2.79 -7.95
N ASP A 335 22.71 2.21 -6.99
CA ASP A 335 21.76 2.94 -6.15
C ASP A 335 22.45 3.43 -4.86
N ALA A 336 22.94 4.67 -4.86
CA ALA A 336 23.59 5.32 -3.71
C ALA A 336 22.64 5.46 -2.51
N ARG A 337 21.31 5.33 -2.70
CA ARG A 337 20.34 5.31 -1.59
C ARG A 337 20.41 4.00 -0.80
N LYS A 338 21.04 2.96 -1.34
CA LYS A 338 21.28 1.69 -0.64
C LYS A 338 22.71 1.55 -0.11
N ASP A 339 23.64 2.32 -0.66
CA ASP A 339 25.05 2.33 -0.26
C ASP A 339 25.62 3.74 -0.41
N MET A 340 25.74 4.48 0.70
CA MET A 340 26.21 5.86 0.70
C MET A 340 27.72 6.00 0.38
N SER A 341 28.45 4.87 0.28
CA SER A 341 29.86 4.89 -0.15
C SER A 341 30.01 4.99 -1.67
N VAL A 342 28.90 4.89 -2.42
CA VAL A 342 28.89 4.94 -3.87
C VAL A 342 28.52 6.34 -4.36
N ASP A 343 29.34 6.86 -5.27
CA ASP A 343 29.05 8.10 -6.00
C ASP A 343 28.13 7.79 -7.20
N GLU A 344 26.91 8.32 -7.17
CA GLU A 344 25.90 8.09 -8.22
C GLU A 344 26.25 8.94 -9.47
N ARG A 345 27.02 8.38 -10.39
CA ARG A 345 27.38 9.02 -11.67
C ARG A 345 26.29 8.83 -12.73
N TYR A 346 25.17 9.48 -12.49
CA TYR A 346 24.00 9.46 -13.37
C TYR A 346 24.16 10.42 -14.56
N GLN A 347 23.82 9.94 -15.78
CA GLN A 347 23.73 10.80 -16.97
C GLN A 347 22.26 11.12 -17.31
N LEU A 348 21.94 12.41 -17.34
CA LEU A 348 20.67 12.94 -17.86
C LEU A 348 20.55 12.68 -19.36
N GLY A 349 19.37 12.22 -19.79
CA GLY A 349 19.03 12.18 -21.21
C GLY A 349 18.98 13.60 -21.81
N GLN A 350 19.43 13.73 -23.06
CA GLN A 350 19.43 14.97 -23.84
C GLN A 350 18.59 14.78 -25.12
N ASP A 351 18.43 15.82 -25.93
CA ASP A 351 17.51 15.80 -27.08
C ASP A 351 17.79 14.67 -28.08
N LYS A 352 19.06 14.35 -28.32
CA LYS A 352 19.46 13.22 -29.17
C LYS A 352 19.77 11.93 -28.40
N LYS A 353 19.86 11.98 -27.07
CA LYS A 353 20.32 10.87 -26.23
C LYS A 353 19.21 10.46 -25.27
N ILE A 354 18.43 9.47 -25.67
CA ILE A 354 17.36 8.91 -24.85
C ILE A 354 17.97 7.87 -23.92
N ILE A 355 17.86 8.07 -22.60
CA ILE A 355 18.51 7.21 -21.61
C ILE A 355 17.47 6.61 -20.66
N GLN A 356 17.49 5.28 -20.52
CA GLN A 356 16.80 4.55 -19.45
C GLN A 356 17.82 3.98 -18.46
N HIS A 357 17.57 4.15 -17.16
CA HIS A 357 18.46 3.68 -16.11
C HIS A 357 17.99 2.33 -15.56
N ILE A 358 18.94 1.44 -15.31
CA ILE A 358 18.76 0.20 -14.58
C ILE A 358 19.84 0.09 -13.50
N THR A 359 19.58 -0.70 -12.45
CA THR A 359 20.49 -0.80 -11.31
C THR A 359 20.79 -2.26 -10.96
N PRO A 360 22.04 -2.62 -10.59
CA PRO A 360 22.37 -3.91 -9.99
C PRO A 360 21.52 -4.22 -8.75
N ASP A 361 21.19 -3.20 -7.97
CA ASP A 361 20.35 -3.26 -6.77
C ASP A 361 18.87 -3.60 -7.01
N GLY A 362 18.39 -3.38 -8.23
CA GLY A 362 16.99 -3.47 -8.63
C GLY A 362 16.78 -4.62 -9.59
N LEU A 363 17.25 -4.47 -10.83
CA LEU A 363 17.19 -5.52 -11.84
C LEU A 363 18.19 -6.64 -11.51
N GLY A 364 19.39 -6.27 -11.08
CA GLY A 364 20.49 -7.22 -10.89
C GLY A 364 20.39 -8.16 -9.68
N ASN A 365 19.48 -7.89 -8.72
CA ASN A 365 19.42 -8.58 -7.43
C ASN A 365 20.78 -8.66 -6.71
N LEU A 366 21.47 -7.52 -6.62
CA LEU A 366 22.78 -7.40 -5.96
C LEU A 366 22.72 -7.91 -4.51
N ASN A 367 23.59 -8.86 -4.19
CA ASN A 367 23.86 -9.23 -2.82
C ASN A 367 24.93 -8.31 -2.23
N HIS A 368 24.51 -7.36 -1.39
CA HIS A 368 25.41 -6.39 -0.76
C HIS A 368 26.45 -7.00 0.19
N LYS A 369 26.27 -8.25 0.66
CA LYS A 369 27.28 -8.92 1.50
C LYS A 369 28.43 -9.48 0.68
N THR A 370 28.14 -9.93 -0.54
CA THR A 370 29.12 -10.59 -1.41
C THR A 370 29.52 -9.74 -2.61
N ASN A 371 28.86 -8.60 -2.81
CA ASN A 371 29.00 -7.74 -3.99
C ASN A 371 28.81 -8.49 -5.32
N LYS A 372 27.95 -9.52 -5.32
CA LYS A 372 27.62 -10.33 -6.50
C LYS A 372 26.22 -10.03 -7.02
N VAL A 373 26.12 -9.81 -8.33
CA VAL A 373 24.86 -9.70 -9.07
C VAL A 373 24.29 -11.10 -9.30
N ASN A 374 23.03 -11.33 -8.90
CA ASN A 374 22.39 -12.66 -8.95
C ASN A 374 21.27 -12.74 -9.99
N TRP A 375 21.25 -11.84 -10.97
CA TRP A 375 20.28 -11.89 -12.04
C TRP A 375 20.45 -13.15 -12.89
N LYS A 376 19.33 -13.83 -13.14
CA LYS A 376 19.27 -15.07 -13.93
C LYS A 376 17.98 -15.10 -14.74
N LEU A 377 18.07 -15.61 -15.96
CA LEU A 377 16.90 -15.88 -16.79
C LEU A 377 16.01 -16.94 -16.16
N LYS A 378 14.69 -16.76 -16.30
CA LYS A 378 13.72 -17.75 -15.86
C LYS A 378 13.87 -19.00 -16.72
N LYS A 379 13.78 -20.17 -16.09
CA LYS A 379 13.84 -21.45 -16.80
C LYS A 379 12.44 -21.91 -17.24
N HIS A 380 12.37 -22.67 -18.32
CA HIS A 380 11.16 -23.35 -18.77
C HIS A 380 11.48 -24.77 -19.24
N LYS A 381 10.46 -25.63 -19.25
CA LYS A 381 10.57 -26.98 -19.79
C LYS A 381 10.02 -27.00 -21.22
N VAL A 382 10.83 -27.46 -22.15
CA VAL A 382 10.44 -27.81 -23.53
C VAL A 382 10.84 -29.26 -23.72
N ASP A 383 9.89 -30.11 -24.07
CA ASP A 383 10.11 -31.55 -24.30
C ASP A 383 10.85 -32.28 -23.15
N GLY A 384 10.63 -31.82 -21.91
CA GLY A 384 11.23 -32.41 -20.71
C GLY A 384 12.59 -31.81 -20.32
N GLU A 385 13.25 -31.09 -21.22
CA GLU A 385 14.53 -30.41 -20.97
C GLU A 385 14.33 -29.01 -20.40
N VAL A 386 15.20 -28.63 -19.46
CA VAL A 386 15.13 -27.33 -18.80
C VAL A 386 16.02 -26.33 -19.53
N GLN A 387 15.40 -25.42 -20.27
CA GLN A 387 16.10 -24.37 -21.04
C GLN A 387 15.85 -22.99 -20.43
N ASN A 388 16.78 -22.05 -20.64
CA ASN A 388 16.56 -20.65 -20.27
C ASN A 388 15.50 -20.05 -21.20
N LYS A 389 14.57 -19.27 -20.65
CA LYS A 389 13.69 -18.43 -21.47
C LYS A 389 14.52 -17.31 -22.09
N ASP A 390 14.16 -16.90 -23.30
CA ASP A 390 14.72 -15.73 -23.96
C ASP A 390 14.62 -14.49 -23.05
N ILE A 391 15.69 -13.69 -23.00
CA ILE A 391 15.81 -12.47 -22.20
C ILE A 391 14.69 -11.47 -22.50
N VAL A 392 14.24 -11.40 -23.75
CA VAL A 392 13.17 -10.50 -24.20
C VAL A 392 11.80 -10.84 -23.60
N LYS A 393 11.64 -12.04 -23.03
CA LYS A 393 10.41 -12.44 -22.33
C LYS A 393 10.48 -12.16 -20.82
N SER A 394 11.56 -11.58 -20.31
CA SER A 394 11.65 -11.12 -18.91
C SER A 394 10.84 -9.83 -18.74
N PRO A 395 9.85 -9.80 -17.81
CA PRO A 395 9.04 -8.60 -17.57
C PRO A 395 9.86 -7.35 -17.17
N GLU A 396 10.97 -7.55 -16.47
CA GLU A 396 11.90 -6.48 -16.07
C GLU A 396 12.59 -5.86 -17.30
N ILE A 397 12.95 -6.70 -18.27
CA ILE A 397 13.55 -6.30 -19.55
C ILE A 397 12.51 -5.59 -20.41
N ILE A 398 11.34 -6.21 -20.62
CA ILE A 398 10.21 -5.60 -21.34
C ILE A 398 9.90 -4.21 -20.79
N ASN A 399 9.78 -4.07 -19.47
CA ASN A 399 9.53 -2.79 -18.82
C ASN A 399 10.67 -1.77 -19.05
N THR A 400 11.93 -2.22 -19.11
CA THR A 400 13.07 -1.33 -19.41
C THR A 400 12.97 -0.77 -20.82
N PHE A 401 12.74 -1.63 -21.82
CA PHE A 401 12.61 -1.19 -23.22
C PHE A 401 11.34 -0.39 -23.47
N LEU A 402 10.22 -0.74 -22.84
CA LEU A 402 8.98 0.03 -22.90
C LEU A 402 9.18 1.47 -22.40
N ASN A 403 9.84 1.66 -21.25
CA ASN A 403 10.16 3.00 -20.75
C ASN A 403 11.10 3.77 -21.68
N LEU A 404 12.01 3.07 -22.36
CA LEU A 404 12.90 3.67 -23.35
C LEU A 404 12.12 4.17 -24.58
N ILE A 405 11.19 3.37 -25.09
CA ILE A 405 10.29 3.74 -26.19
C ILE A 405 9.42 4.93 -25.79
N VAL A 406 8.78 4.90 -24.62
CA VAL A 406 7.94 6.01 -24.12
C VAL A 406 8.74 7.31 -24.02
N LYS A 407 9.98 7.26 -23.52
CA LYS A 407 10.87 8.44 -23.49
C LYS A 407 11.19 8.94 -24.89
N ASN A 408 11.41 8.04 -25.84
CA ASN A 408 11.62 8.40 -27.24
C ASN A 408 10.36 9.03 -27.84
N ASP A 409 9.19 8.44 -27.65
CA ASP A 409 7.89 8.95 -28.11
C ASP A 409 7.65 10.38 -27.62
N ILE A 410 7.85 10.65 -26.32
CA ILE A 410 7.70 11.99 -25.74
C ILE A 410 8.64 12.99 -26.44
N ARG A 411 9.88 12.59 -26.73
CA ARG A 411 10.86 13.44 -27.40
C ARG A 411 10.53 13.69 -28.87
N GLN A 412 10.08 12.66 -29.58
CA GLN A 412 9.62 12.75 -30.96
C GLN A 412 8.22 13.39 -31.08
N LYS A 413 7.54 13.63 -29.94
CA LYS A 413 6.15 14.11 -29.89
C LYS A 413 5.19 13.21 -30.67
N GLN A 414 5.44 11.90 -30.65
CA GLN A 414 4.65 10.92 -31.38
C GLN A 414 4.46 9.67 -30.54
N MET A 415 3.21 9.33 -30.26
CA MET A 415 2.81 8.15 -29.50
C MET A 415 2.70 6.97 -30.47
N THR A 416 3.56 5.96 -30.30
CA THR A 416 3.68 4.86 -31.26
C THR A 416 3.13 3.54 -30.73
N LEU A 417 3.24 3.28 -29.43
CA LEU A 417 2.87 2.01 -28.79
C LEU A 417 1.35 1.79 -28.60
N VAL A 418 0.51 2.71 -29.09
CA VAL A 418 -0.91 2.76 -28.74
C VAL A 418 -1.78 2.43 -29.93
N SER A 419 -2.77 1.56 -29.72
CA SER A 419 -3.68 1.17 -30.80
C SER A 419 -4.46 2.37 -31.34
N GLY A 420 -4.77 2.34 -32.64
CA GLY A 420 -5.51 3.43 -33.30
C GLY A 420 -6.87 3.71 -32.63
N ASP A 421 -7.56 2.69 -32.12
CA ASP A 421 -8.83 2.87 -31.41
C ASP A 421 -8.63 3.60 -30.07
N LEU A 422 -7.55 3.30 -29.35
CA LEU A 422 -7.24 4.02 -28.13
C LEU A 422 -6.74 5.44 -28.43
N LEU A 423 -5.99 5.66 -29.51
CA LEU A 423 -5.61 7.01 -29.94
C LEU A 423 -6.84 7.87 -30.27
N LYS A 424 -7.81 7.33 -31.01
CA LYS A 424 -9.09 8.01 -31.29
C LYS A 424 -9.81 8.40 -30.00
N LEU A 425 -9.89 7.48 -29.04
CA LEU A 425 -10.50 7.75 -27.74
C LEU A 425 -9.74 8.84 -26.98
N VAL A 426 -8.43 8.70 -26.82
CA VAL A 426 -7.57 9.65 -26.10
C VAL A 426 -7.60 11.05 -26.74
N SER A 427 -7.74 11.13 -28.08
CA SER A 427 -7.78 12.40 -28.80
C SER A 427 -8.99 13.28 -28.50
N CYS A 428 -10.02 12.72 -27.84
CA CYS A 428 -11.17 13.47 -27.36
C CYS A 428 -10.90 14.21 -26.03
N TYR A 429 -9.71 14.04 -25.44
CA TYR A 429 -9.35 14.56 -24.13
C TYR A 429 -8.06 15.39 -24.16
N GLU A 430 -7.96 16.37 -23.27
CA GLU A 430 -6.72 17.09 -22.99
C GLU A 430 -6.33 16.91 -21.52
N PHE A 431 -5.03 16.80 -21.23
CA PHE A 431 -4.52 16.47 -19.90
C PHE A 431 -3.67 17.59 -19.35
N PHE A 432 -3.91 17.98 -18.11
CA PHE A 432 -3.19 19.07 -17.43
C PHE A 432 -2.48 18.52 -16.20
N SER A 433 -1.20 18.85 -16.06
CA SER A 433 -0.38 18.53 -14.90
C SER A 433 0.11 19.82 -14.22
N PHE A 434 0.35 19.75 -12.92
CA PHE A 434 0.67 20.91 -12.09
C PHE A 434 1.92 20.64 -11.25
N GLU A 435 2.83 21.62 -11.20
CA GLU A 435 4.03 21.57 -10.39
C GLU A 435 4.13 22.83 -9.54
N TRP A 436 4.23 22.65 -8.22
CA TRP A 436 4.51 23.75 -7.30
C TRP A 436 5.96 24.19 -7.42
N ILE A 437 6.19 25.39 -7.93
CA ILE A 437 7.55 25.93 -8.08
C ILE A 437 8.00 26.64 -6.81
N LYS A 438 7.19 27.61 -6.36
CA LYS A 438 7.45 28.44 -5.18
C LYS A 438 6.15 28.96 -4.61
N LYS A 439 6.22 29.70 -3.49
CA LYS A 439 5.04 30.29 -2.84
C LYS A 439 4.19 31.04 -3.88
N GLY A 440 2.96 30.55 -4.09
CA GLY A 440 2.00 31.18 -4.98
C GLY A 440 2.32 31.07 -6.47
N SER A 441 3.19 30.15 -6.92
CA SER A 441 3.47 29.97 -8.36
C SER A 441 3.39 28.51 -8.79
N ILE A 442 2.53 28.23 -9.76
CA ILE A 442 2.25 26.90 -10.30
C ILE A 442 2.67 26.84 -11.75
N LYS A 443 3.53 25.88 -12.09
CA LYS A 443 3.76 25.52 -13.48
C LYS A 443 2.66 24.55 -13.90
N VAL A 444 2.00 24.85 -15.00
CA VAL A 444 0.97 24.00 -15.59
C VAL A 444 1.42 23.56 -16.98
N ILE A 445 1.25 22.28 -17.29
CA ILE A 445 1.56 21.72 -18.60
C ILE A 445 0.31 21.02 -19.13
N LYS A 446 -0.14 21.42 -20.32
CA LYS A 446 -1.20 20.77 -21.10
C LYS A 446 -0.59 19.81 -22.11
N LEU A 447 -1.16 18.62 -22.22
CA LEU A 447 -0.90 17.62 -23.25
C LEU A 447 -2.19 17.36 -24.03
N SER A 448 -2.10 17.52 -25.35
CA SER A 448 -3.15 17.11 -26.30
C SER A 448 -2.56 16.07 -27.25
N ILE A 449 -3.32 15.04 -27.58
CA ILE A 449 -2.87 13.94 -28.45
C ILE A 449 -3.85 13.86 -29.63
N SER A 450 -3.35 13.85 -30.86
CA SER A 450 -4.18 13.68 -32.06
C SER A 450 -4.60 12.21 -32.26
N SER A 451 -5.58 11.98 -33.13
CA SER A 451 -5.98 10.61 -33.53
C SER A 451 -4.85 9.84 -34.21
N GLU A 452 -3.86 10.54 -34.76
CA GLU A 452 -2.67 9.98 -35.39
C GLU A 452 -1.52 9.77 -34.37
N GLY A 453 -1.72 10.13 -33.10
CA GLY A 453 -0.74 9.97 -32.03
C GLY A 453 0.26 11.11 -31.86
N THR A 454 0.18 12.18 -32.63
CA THR A 454 1.03 13.37 -32.44
C THR A 454 0.69 14.06 -31.11
N MET A 455 1.72 14.35 -30.31
CA MET A 455 1.63 14.96 -28.97
C MET A 455 1.97 16.45 -29.01
N LEU A 456 1.09 17.28 -28.47
CA LEU A 456 1.28 18.72 -28.35
C LEU A 456 1.39 19.08 -26.87
N PHE A 457 2.47 19.76 -26.51
CA PHE A 457 2.71 20.26 -25.17
C PHE A 457 2.63 21.79 -25.16
N ASP A 458 1.81 22.33 -24.28
CA ASP A 458 1.75 23.75 -23.96
C ASP A 458 2.00 23.93 -22.45
N SER A 459 2.67 25.01 -22.05
CA SER A 459 3.00 25.21 -20.64
C SER A 459 3.12 26.68 -20.25
N ASP A 460 2.72 26.99 -19.03
CA ASP A 460 2.78 28.33 -18.46
C ASP A 460 3.12 28.28 -16.96
N ILE A 461 3.59 29.40 -16.41
CA ILE A 461 3.79 29.59 -14.97
C ILE A 461 2.79 30.62 -14.48
N VAL A 462 1.80 30.15 -13.73
CA VAL A 462 0.67 30.94 -13.26
C VAL A 462 0.93 31.39 -11.82
N SER A 463 0.82 32.69 -11.57
CA SER A 463 0.87 33.27 -10.22
C SER A 463 -0.51 33.24 -9.57
N LEU A 464 -0.59 32.67 -8.36
CA LEU A 464 -1.77 32.67 -7.51
C LEU A 464 -1.95 33.98 -6.74
N GLU A 465 -0.98 34.90 -6.79
CA GLU A 465 -1.07 36.21 -6.13
C GLU A 465 -1.87 37.21 -6.97
N ASN A 466 -1.74 37.14 -8.29
CA ASN A 466 -2.38 38.05 -9.24
C ASN A 466 -3.30 37.28 -10.18
N TYR A 467 -4.55 37.07 -9.75
CA TYR A 467 -5.56 36.34 -10.52
C TYR A 467 -5.80 37.02 -11.87
N ASN A 468 -5.27 36.41 -12.93
CA ASN A 468 -5.34 36.92 -14.28
C ASN A 468 -5.72 35.80 -15.25
N ARG A 469 -7.02 35.72 -15.54
CA ARG A 469 -7.68 34.68 -16.37
C ARG A 469 -7.54 34.94 -17.88
N LYS A 470 -6.32 35.22 -18.36
CA LYS A 470 -6.06 35.55 -19.79
C LYS A 470 -5.83 34.32 -20.68
N SER A 471 -5.34 33.22 -20.12
CA SER A 471 -5.06 31.97 -20.86
C SER A 471 -5.88 30.82 -20.27
N GLU A 472 -6.24 29.83 -21.09
CA GLU A 472 -6.89 28.58 -20.64
C GLU A 472 -6.12 27.95 -19.46
N LEU A 473 -4.79 27.87 -19.58
CA LEU A 473 -3.90 27.35 -18.55
C LEU A 473 -4.07 28.08 -17.21
N ALA A 474 -4.19 29.42 -17.23
CA ALA A 474 -4.44 30.21 -16.03
C ALA A 474 -5.84 29.94 -15.45
N HIS A 475 -6.88 29.86 -16.28
CA HIS A 475 -8.24 29.51 -15.81
C HIS A 475 -8.25 28.19 -15.04
N VAL A 476 -7.69 27.14 -15.62
CA VAL A 476 -7.64 25.80 -15.00
C VAL A 476 -6.89 25.84 -13.67
N VAL A 477 -5.74 26.51 -13.60
CA VAL A 477 -4.98 26.66 -12.34
C VAL A 477 -5.83 27.33 -11.26
N TYR A 478 -6.55 28.40 -11.59
CA TYR A 478 -7.38 29.10 -10.62
C TYR A 478 -8.58 28.26 -10.16
N ASP A 479 -9.25 27.53 -11.06
CA ASP A 479 -10.38 26.67 -10.70
C ASP A 479 -9.96 25.52 -9.77
N VAL A 480 -8.78 24.93 -10.02
CA VAL A 480 -8.16 23.96 -9.09
C VAL A 480 -7.88 24.61 -7.74
N ALA A 481 -7.27 25.80 -7.74
CA ALA A 481 -6.93 26.54 -6.52
C ALA A 481 -8.17 26.86 -5.67
N ASP A 482 -9.29 27.21 -6.31
CA ASP A 482 -10.58 27.46 -5.66
C ASP A 482 -11.16 26.18 -5.05
N THR A 483 -11.04 25.04 -5.74
CA THR A 483 -11.59 23.76 -5.28
C THR A 483 -10.81 23.15 -4.11
N ILE A 484 -9.48 23.27 -4.06
CA ILE A 484 -8.65 22.73 -2.96
C ILE A 484 -8.64 23.62 -1.70
N LYS A 485 -9.29 24.79 -1.73
CA LYS A 485 -9.57 25.70 -0.59
C LYS A 485 -8.34 26.20 0.21
N SER A 486 -7.12 26.09 -0.34
CA SER A 486 -5.90 26.56 0.31
C SER A 486 -4.74 26.66 -0.70
N LYS A 487 -4.66 27.84 -1.32
CA LYS A 487 -3.90 28.12 -2.54
C LYS A 487 -2.39 28.23 -2.29
N GLU A 488 -1.98 28.63 -1.09
CA GLU A 488 -0.59 29.01 -0.78
C GLU A 488 0.29 27.88 -0.23
N LYS A 489 -0.23 26.66 -0.06
CA LYS A 489 0.55 25.58 0.55
C LYS A 489 0.82 24.46 -0.45
N LYS A 490 2.11 24.18 -0.63
CA LYS A 490 2.63 23.10 -1.48
C LYS A 490 1.89 21.77 -1.27
N TYR A 491 1.64 21.37 -0.03
CA TYR A 491 1.05 20.05 0.25
C TYR A 491 -0.37 19.85 -0.33
N HIS A 492 -1.13 20.92 -0.61
CA HIS A 492 -2.43 20.79 -1.27
C HIS A 492 -2.27 20.53 -2.76
N TRP A 493 -1.31 21.20 -3.39
CA TRP A 493 -0.95 20.97 -4.79
C TRP A 493 -0.28 19.61 -5.00
N ASP A 494 0.52 19.14 -4.05
CA ASP A 494 1.09 17.79 -4.06
C ASP A 494 0.02 16.67 -4.05
N ARG A 495 -1.25 17.00 -3.73
CA ARG A 495 -2.39 16.07 -3.81
C ARG A 495 -3.13 16.12 -5.15
N VAL A 496 -2.84 17.06 -6.03
CA VAL A 496 -3.46 17.14 -7.36
C VAL A 496 -2.68 16.21 -8.29
N ASP A 497 -3.35 15.18 -8.83
CA ASP A 497 -2.72 14.28 -9.79
C ASP A 497 -2.77 14.89 -11.21
N CYS A 498 -3.95 15.31 -11.65
CA CYS A 498 -4.15 15.98 -12.94
C CYS A 498 -5.54 16.64 -13.05
N VAL A 499 -5.74 17.41 -14.13
CA VAL A 499 -7.06 17.76 -14.65
C VAL A 499 -7.21 17.14 -16.04
N ILE A 500 -8.37 16.59 -16.35
CA ILE A 500 -8.74 16.07 -17.67
C ILE A 500 -9.85 16.95 -18.23
N LYS A 501 -9.67 17.46 -19.44
CA LYS A 501 -10.74 18.16 -20.16
C LYS A 501 -11.48 17.16 -21.05
N SER A 502 -12.81 17.17 -20.97
CA SER A 502 -13.71 16.39 -21.83
C SER A 502 -14.73 17.34 -22.46
N GLY A 503 -14.60 17.58 -23.76
CA GLY A 503 -15.39 18.63 -24.43
C GLY A 503 -15.10 20.01 -23.84
N SER A 504 -16.13 20.65 -23.26
CA SER A 504 -16.02 21.95 -22.58
C SER A 504 -15.75 21.85 -21.08
N ASP A 505 -15.87 20.66 -20.50
CA ASP A 505 -15.83 20.46 -19.06
C ASP A 505 -14.46 19.98 -18.58
N TYR A 506 -14.15 20.28 -17.33
CA TYR A 506 -12.87 19.98 -16.68
C TYR A 506 -13.09 19.11 -15.45
N LEU A 507 -12.37 17.99 -15.40
CA LEU A 507 -12.42 16.99 -14.33
C LEU A 507 -11.11 17.02 -13.54
N LEU A 508 -11.16 17.44 -12.27
CA LEU A 508 -10.03 17.42 -11.35
C LEU A 508 -9.90 16.06 -10.67
N ILE A 509 -8.70 15.47 -10.73
CA ILE A 509 -8.33 14.24 -10.04
C ILE A 509 -7.36 14.56 -8.89
N THR A 510 -7.74 14.15 -7.68
CA THR A 510 -6.94 14.35 -6.46
C THR A 510 -6.71 13.07 -5.67
N GLN A 511 -5.59 13.03 -4.95
CA GLN A 511 -5.21 11.95 -4.05
C GLN A 511 -6.04 11.99 -2.76
N THR A 512 -6.40 10.80 -2.26
CA THR A 512 -7.09 10.63 -0.98
C THR A 512 -6.29 9.72 -0.04
N SER A 513 -6.64 9.74 1.25
CA SER A 513 -6.17 8.77 2.25
C SER A 513 -6.93 7.44 2.20
N ILE A 514 -8.07 7.40 1.49
CA ILE A 514 -8.96 6.24 1.41
C ILE A 514 -8.27 5.12 0.63
N GLN A 515 -8.33 3.91 1.18
CA GLN A 515 -7.69 2.70 0.70
C GLN A 515 -8.70 1.58 0.56
N VAL A 516 -8.53 0.73 -0.46
CA VAL A 516 -9.27 -0.52 -0.61
C VAL A 516 -8.80 -1.51 0.45
N VAL A 517 -9.73 -2.08 1.21
CA VAL A 517 -9.48 -3.09 2.25
C VAL A 517 -10.13 -4.41 1.81
N PRO A 518 -9.44 -5.56 1.88
CA PRO A 518 -10.05 -6.86 1.56
C PRO A 518 -11.04 -7.30 2.66
N LEU A 519 -11.70 -8.45 2.52
CA LEU A 519 -12.53 -9.05 3.57
C LEU A 519 -11.62 -9.64 4.67
N GLN A 520 -11.05 -8.76 5.49
CA GLN A 520 -9.94 -9.06 6.38
C GLN A 520 -10.28 -10.05 7.50
N ASP A 521 -11.52 -10.00 7.95
CA ASP A 521 -12.17 -10.89 8.91
C ASP A 521 -12.25 -12.32 8.37
N GLU A 522 -12.82 -12.50 7.17
CA GLU A 522 -12.84 -13.81 6.49
C GLU A 522 -11.43 -14.31 6.17
N ILE A 523 -10.50 -13.43 5.78
CA ILE A 523 -9.10 -13.83 5.54
C ILE A 523 -8.49 -14.42 6.81
N LYS A 524 -8.63 -13.73 7.96
CA LYS A 524 -8.11 -14.21 9.25
C LYS A 524 -8.67 -15.60 9.59
N GLU A 525 -9.98 -15.78 9.48
CA GLU A 525 -10.65 -17.05 9.75
C GLU A 525 -10.09 -18.19 8.89
N ARG A 526 -9.94 -17.95 7.58
CA ARG A 526 -9.40 -18.94 6.64
C ARG A 526 -7.91 -19.25 6.87
N GLU A 527 -7.11 -18.26 7.26
CA GLU A 527 -5.73 -18.49 7.70
C GLU A 527 -5.67 -19.34 8.98
N ILE A 528 -6.58 -19.12 9.95
CA ILE A 528 -6.70 -19.95 11.16
C ILE A 528 -7.07 -21.40 10.81
N HIS A 529 -7.97 -21.62 9.85
CA HIS A 529 -8.33 -22.96 9.39
C HIS A 529 -7.17 -23.70 8.71
N PHE A 530 -6.19 -22.98 8.17
CA PHE A 530 -5.02 -23.54 7.50
C PHE A 530 -3.75 -23.56 8.37
N ASP A 531 -3.83 -23.17 9.64
CA ASP A 531 -2.69 -23.16 10.55
C ASP A 531 -2.01 -24.54 10.59
N SER A 532 -0.74 -24.59 10.17
CA SER A 532 0.03 -25.83 10.07
C SER A 532 0.28 -26.48 11.41
N GLU A 533 0.29 -25.70 12.49
CA GLU A 533 0.52 -26.16 13.86
C GLU A 533 -0.77 -26.65 14.54
N LYS A 534 -1.93 -26.46 13.90
CA LYS A 534 -3.21 -26.91 14.45
C LYS A 534 -3.22 -28.43 14.61
N ILE A 535 -3.37 -28.86 15.86
CA ILE A 535 -3.43 -30.28 16.24
C ILE A 535 -4.84 -30.81 16.04
N VAL A 536 -4.95 -31.97 15.37
CA VAL A 536 -6.19 -32.69 15.11
C VAL A 536 -6.03 -34.19 15.37
N LEU A 537 -7.13 -34.89 15.61
CA LEU A 537 -7.13 -36.34 15.71
C LEU A 537 -7.26 -36.96 14.32
N LYS A 538 -6.32 -37.85 13.96
CA LYS A 538 -6.31 -38.56 12.67
C LYS A 538 -7.65 -39.23 12.35
N ASN A 539 -8.27 -39.85 13.36
CA ASN A 539 -9.55 -40.55 13.19
C ASN A 539 -10.73 -39.57 12.96
N GLU A 540 -10.68 -38.38 13.54
CA GLU A 540 -11.67 -37.33 13.27
C GLU A 540 -11.53 -36.82 11.85
N VAL A 541 -10.30 -36.55 11.40
CA VAL A 541 -10.05 -36.16 10.01
C VAL A 541 -10.58 -37.20 9.01
N ILE A 542 -10.34 -38.48 9.27
CA ILE A 542 -10.88 -39.56 8.43
C ILE A 542 -12.42 -39.59 8.49
N LYS A 543 -13.01 -39.36 9.66
CA LYS A 543 -14.47 -39.30 9.83
C LYS A 543 -15.06 -38.12 9.06
N ASP A 544 -14.45 -36.95 9.14
CA ASP A 544 -14.88 -35.73 8.45
C ASP A 544 -14.80 -35.91 6.93
N LEU A 545 -13.68 -36.44 6.41
CA LEU A 545 -13.54 -36.75 4.99
C LEU A 545 -14.61 -37.76 4.53
N LYS A 546 -14.94 -38.77 5.35
CA LYS A 546 -16.00 -39.73 5.05
C LYS A 546 -17.39 -39.09 4.96
N THR A 547 -17.62 -37.93 5.58
CA THR A 547 -18.91 -37.24 5.44
C THR A 547 -19.15 -36.79 4.00
N PHE A 548 -18.10 -36.57 3.21
CA PHE A 548 -18.23 -36.19 1.80
C PHE A 548 -18.42 -37.37 0.85
N LEU A 549 -18.27 -38.61 1.34
CA LEU A 549 -18.67 -39.78 0.60
C LEU A 549 -20.20 -39.81 0.54
N SER A 550 -20.78 -40.14 -0.61
CA SER A 550 -22.24 -40.29 -0.81
C SER A 550 -23.14 -39.03 -0.67
N ILE A 551 -22.59 -37.82 -0.52
CA ILE A 551 -23.37 -36.55 -0.53
C ILE A 551 -23.61 -35.97 -1.96
N ASN A 552 -22.88 -36.45 -2.99
CA ASN A 552 -22.91 -35.87 -4.35
C ASN A 552 -24.02 -36.39 -5.29
N HIS A 553 -25.26 -36.60 -4.80
CA HIS A 553 -26.38 -36.92 -5.70
C HIS A 553 -27.51 -35.89 -5.76
N GLN A 554 -27.46 -34.79 -5.00
CA GLN A 554 -28.61 -33.85 -4.97
C GLN A 554 -28.32 -32.35 -5.04
N THR A 555 -27.08 -31.89 -5.26
CA THR A 555 -26.81 -30.45 -5.50
C THR A 555 -25.77 -30.20 -6.60
N THR A 556 -26.25 -29.98 -7.82
CA THR A 556 -25.74 -29.20 -8.99
C THR A 556 -24.25 -28.88 -9.25
N HIS A 557 -23.24 -29.34 -8.50
CA HIS A 557 -21.84 -29.13 -8.87
C HIS A 557 -20.93 -30.30 -8.44
N ASP A 558 -20.78 -31.30 -9.31
CA ASP A 558 -19.81 -32.40 -9.16
C ASP A 558 -18.36 -31.88 -9.32
N GLU A 559 -17.81 -31.21 -8.30
CA GLU A 559 -16.43 -30.71 -8.36
C GLU A 559 -15.37 -31.77 -7.99
N TYR A 560 -15.78 -32.87 -7.34
CA TYR A 560 -14.96 -34.03 -6.96
C TYR A 560 -15.83 -35.29 -6.75
N ASN A 561 -15.23 -36.48 -6.77
CA ASN A 561 -15.95 -37.76 -6.59
C ASN A 561 -15.47 -38.55 -5.35
N ASP A 562 -16.12 -39.68 -5.06
CA ASP A 562 -15.76 -40.54 -3.92
C ASP A 562 -14.32 -41.10 -4.01
N GLU A 563 -13.80 -41.35 -5.22
CA GLU A 563 -12.40 -41.77 -5.40
C GLU A 563 -11.42 -40.69 -4.93
N ASP A 564 -11.69 -39.41 -5.24
CA ASP A 564 -10.86 -38.28 -4.81
C ASP A 564 -10.79 -38.16 -3.28
N VAL A 565 -11.93 -38.35 -2.61
CA VAL A 565 -12.02 -38.35 -1.15
C VAL A 565 -11.29 -39.56 -0.56
N ASN A 566 -11.45 -40.74 -1.17
CA ASN A 566 -10.77 -41.95 -0.74
C ASN A 566 -9.25 -41.87 -0.88
N LEU A 567 -8.73 -41.15 -1.90
CA LEU A 567 -7.29 -40.88 -2.03
C LEU A 567 -6.74 -40.10 -0.84
N LEU A 568 -7.44 -39.04 -0.41
CA LEU A 568 -7.07 -38.28 0.78
C LEU A 568 -7.11 -39.17 2.03
N ILE A 569 -8.18 -39.92 2.24
CA ILE A 569 -8.32 -40.85 3.39
C ILE A 569 -7.18 -41.88 3.41
N ALA A 570 -6.86 -42.47 2.27
CA ALA A 570 -5.79 -43.47 2.16
C ALA A 570 -4.43 -42.87 2.49
N ALA A 571 -4.16 -41.64 2.06
CA ALA A 571 -2.92 -40.94 2.40
C ALA A 571 -2.86 -40.56 3.91
N VAL A 572 -3.94 -40.06 4.50
CA VAL A 572 -4.01 -39.76 5.94
C VAL A 572 -3.80 -41.02 6.81
N LYS A 573 -4.34 -42.17 6.39
CA LYS A 573 -4.14 -43.46 7.08
C LYS A 573 -2.68 -43.90 7.17
N LYS A 574 -1.81 -43.45 6.26
CA LYS A 574 -0.37 -43.79 6.27
C LYS A 574 0.39 -43.13 7.42
N ILE A 575 -0.20 -42.12 8.09
CA ILE A 575 0.42 -41.47 9.23
C ILE A 575 0.37 -42.39 10.45
N SER A 576 1.51 -42.59 11.11
CA SER A 576 1.67 -43.55 12.20
C SER A 576 1.01 -43.10 13.50
N THR A 577 1.06 -41.80 13.83
CA THR A 577 0.51 -41.23 15.07
C THR A 577 -1.00 -41.00 14.99
N SER A 578 -1.66 -40.93 16.15
CA SER A 578 -3.11 -40.64 16.27
C SER A 578 -3.43 -39.16 16.42
N VAL A 579 -2.50 -38.41 17.05
CA VAL A 579 -2.51 -36.96 17.18
C VAL A 579 -1.51 -36.42 16.17
N VAL A 580 -1.97 -35.53 15.28
CA VAL A 580 -1.20 -35.05 14.13
C VAL A 580 -1.50 -33.56 13.92
N SER A 581 -0.57 -32.83 13.30
CA SER A 581 -0.83 -31.47 12.85
C SER A 581 -1.41 -31.44 11.43
N ILE A 582 -2.08 -30.34 11.08
CA ILE A 582 -2.54 -30.09 9.70
C ILE A 582 -1.34 -30.06 8.73
N GLY A 583 -0.19 -29.53 9.17
CA GLY A 583 1.06 -29.53 8.40
C GLY A 583 1.55 -30.94 8.06
N GLU A 584 1.59 -31.84 9.05
CA GLU A 584 1.99 -33.24 8.88
C GLU A 584 1.07 -33.98 7.90
N ILE A 585 -0.25 -33.78 8.04
CA ILE A 585 -1.23 -34.35 7.10
C ILE A 585 -0.96 -33.84 5.70
N LYS A 586 -0.85 -32.53 5.52
CA LYS A 586 -0.62 -31.90 4.22
C LYS A 586 0.66 -32.41 3.55
N ASP A 587 1.73 -32.57 4.30
CA ASP A 587 2.99 -33.09 3.76
C ASP A 587 2.86 -34.56 3.37
N GLN A 588 2.16 -35.37 4.17
CA GLN A 588 1.82 -36.74 3.79
C GLN A 588 0.95 -36.81 2.52
N LEU A 589 0.01 -35.87 2.33
CA LEU A 589 -0.82 -35.79 1.13
C LEU A 589 0.01 -35.45 -0.12
N LYS A 590 1.03 -34.57 0.00
CA LYS A 590 1.91 -34.20 -1.12
C LYS A 590 2.84 -35.33 -1.58
N LEU A 591 3.09 -36.33 -0.75
CA LEU A 591 3.87 -37.52 -1.14
C LEU A 591 3.11 -38.40 -2.15
N ASP A 592 1.78 -38.27 -2.21
CA ASP A 592 0.96 -38.99 -3.18
C ASP A 592 0.88 -38.21 -4.50
N SER A 593 1.46 -38.74 -5.57
CA SER A 593 1.52 -38.08 -6.88
C SER A 593 0.16 -37.83 -7.52
N GLN A 594 -0.89 -38.53 -7.06
CA GLN A 594 -2.26 -38.33 -7.54
C GLN A 594 -2.90 -37.08 -6.94
N ILE A 595 -2.48 -36.69 -5.73
CA ILE A 595 -3.01 -35.56 -4.97
C ILE A 595 -2.27 -34.28 -5.37
N SER A 596 -3.05 -33.28 -5.82
CA SER A 596 -2.50 -31.97 -6.16
C SER A 596 -3.50 -30.87 -5.86
N PHE A 597 -3.16 -29.99 -4.92
CA PHE A 597 -3.95 -28.81 -4.57
C PHE A 597 -4.01 -27.73 -5.66
N LYS A 598 -3.40 -27.96 -6.83
CA LYS A 598 -3.65 -27.15 -8.03
C LYS A 598 -4.93 -27.60 -8.75
N LYS A 599 -5.29 -28.89 -8.67
CA LYS A 599 -6.47 -29.46 -9.32
C LYS A 599 -7.74 -28.98 -8.62
N LYS A 600 -8.79 -28.70 -9.40
CA LYS A 600 -10.07 -28.17 -8.90
C LYS A 600 -10.70 -29.08 -7.83
N LYS A 601 -10.68 -30.39 -8.06
CA LYS A 601 -11.25 -31.41 -7.16
C LYS A 601 -10.73 -31.35 -5.72
N PHE A 602 -9.41 -31.37 -5.53
CA PHE A 602 -8.82 -31.30 -4.19
C PHE A 602 -8.99 -29.92 -3.54
N ARG A 603 -9.01 -28.82 -4.32
CA ARG A 603 -9.33 -27.49 -3.79
C ARG A 603 -10.77 -27.40 -3.29
N SER A 604 -11.68 -28.12 -3.93
CA SER A 604 -13.10 -28.15 -3.57
C SER A 604 -13.30 -28.93 -2.27
N ILE A 605 -12.66 -30.10 -2.13
CA ILE A 605 -12.66 -30.85 -0.86
C ILE A 605 -12.07 -30.01 0.28
N CYS A 606 -10.95 -29.30 0.04
CA CYS A 606 -10.37 -28.39 1.02
C CYS A 606 -11.30 -27.25 1.43
N ARG A 607 -12.08 -26.70 0.50
CA ARG A 607 -13.08 -25.66 0.78
C ARG A 607 -14.24 -26.21 1.62
N ASP A 608 -14.65 -27.45 1.36
CA ASP A 608 -15.74 -28.06 2.12
C ASP A 608 -15.28 -28.51 3.52
N LEU A 609 -14.02 -28.91 3.68
CA LEU A 609 -13.40 -29.07 5.00
C LEU A 609 -13.40 -27.74 5.78
N GLU A 610 -12.95 -26.67 5.13
CA GLU A 610 -12.89 -25.33 5.71
C GLU A 610 -14.25 -24.83 6.18
N LYS A 611 -15.30 -25.08 5.38
CA LYS A 611 -16.68 -24.68 5.67
C LYS A 611 -17.34 -25.48 6.80
N ASN A 612 -17.03 -26.77 6.91
CA ASN A 612 -17.78 -27.69 7.79
C ASN A 612 -17.04 -28.10 9.06
N PHE A 613 -15.70 -28.01 9.09
CA PHE A 613 -14.89 -28.62 10.16
C PHE A 613 -13.80 -27.69 10.73
N ASN A 614 -13.79 -26.41 10.36
CA ASN A 614 -12.84 -25.39 10.84
C ASN A 614 -11.36 -25.72 10.60
N TYR A 615 -11.03 -26.56 9.62
CA TYR A 615 -9.66 -26.78 9.18
C TYR A 615 -9.59 -27.08 7.68
N THR A 616 -8.41 -26.93 7.08
CA THR A 616 -8.18 -27.31 5.69
C THR A 616 -6.72 -27.65 5.41
N PHE A 617 -6.47 -28.50 4.42
CA PHE A 617 -5.10 -28.84 3.98
C PHE A 617 -4.54 -27.85 2.96
N ASN A 618 -5.39 -26.99 2.40
CA ASN A 618 -4.99 -25.96 1.46
C ASN A 618 -5.92 -24.74 1.54
N ASN A 619 -5.34 -23.62 1.96
CA ASN A 619 -6.03 -22.34 2.12
C ASN A 619 -6.77 -21.88 0.84
N SER A 620 -8.03 -21.43 0.99
CA SER A 620 -8.88 -20.93 -0.08
C SER A 620 -8.87 -19.40 -0.25
N VAL A 621 -8.17 -18.64 0.60
CA VAL A 621 -8.11 -17.16 0.58
C VAL A 621 -7.86 -16.61 -0.82
N ARG A 622 -6.93 -17.21 -1.58
CA ARG A 622 -6.51 -16.71 -2.91
C ARG A 622 -7.36 -17.20 -4.08
N GLN A 623 -8.50 -17.84 -3.84
CA GLN A 623 -9.38 -18.32 -4.90
C GLN A 623 -10.09 -17.15 -5.62
N LYS A 624 -10.40 -17.34 -6.91
CA LYS A 624 -11.12 -16.35 -7.73
C LYS A 624 -12.64 -16.43 -7.47
N ASP A 625 -13.40 -15.58 -8.17
CA ASP A 625 -14.87 -15.56 -8.11
C ASP A 625 -15.50 -16.96 -8.28
N PRO A 626 -16.63 -17.25 -7.60
CA PRO A 626 -17.43 -16.33 -6.77
C PRO A 626 -16.93 -16.13 -5.33
N THR A 627 -15.79 -16.71 -4.95
CA THR A 627 -15.30 -16.76 -3.55
C THR A 627 -14.19 -15.74 -3.24
N SER A 628 -14.06 -14.67 -4.04
CA SER A 628 -12.97 -13.70 -3.90
C SER A 628 -13.13 -12.87 -2.63
N LEU A 629 -12.10 -12.89 -1.77
CA LEU A 629 -12.03 -12.06 -0.55
C LEU A 629 -11.46 -10.66 -0.80
N PHE A 630 -11.31 -10.27 -2.06
CA PHE A 630 -10.52 -9.10 -2.45
C PHE A 630 -11.30 -8.13 -3.35
N PRO A 631 -12.47 -7.67 -2.91
CA PRO A 631 -13.19 -6.64 -3.64
C PRO A 631 -12.30 -5.40 -3.83
N GLY A 632 -12.30 -4.84 -5.04
CA GLY A 632 -11.50 -3.67 -5.39
C GLY A 632 -10.01 -3.89 -5.66
N PHE A 633 -9.52 -5.13 -5.58
CA PHE A 633 -8.14 -5.47 -5.99
C PHE A 633 -8.01 -5.82 -7.47
N ASP A 634 -9.13 -6.13 -8.12
CA ASP A 634 -9.25 -6.35 -9.55
C ASP A 634 -10.21 -5.31 -10.15
N GLY A 635 -10.01 -4.97 -11.42
CA GLY A 635 -10.85 -4.01 -12.12
C GLY A 635 -10.55 -2.55 -11.85
N ILE A 636 -11.38 -1.70 -12.44
CA ILE A 636 -11.39 -0.25 -12.23
C ILE A 636 -12.83 0.11 -11.88
N GLY A 637 -13.05 0.60 -10.66
CA GLY A 637 -14.38 0.92 -10.16
C GLY A 637 -14.48 2.37 -9.71
N ILE A 638 -15.66 2.97 -9.90
CA ILE A 638 -16.03 4.28 -9.34
C ILE A 638 -17.21 4.12 -8.38
N THR A 639 -17.15 4.85 -7.28
CA THR A 639 -18.15 4.85 -6.20
C THR A 639 -18.56 6.28 -5.90
N ARG A 640 -19.77 6.48 -5.37
CA ARG A 640 -20.28 7.80 -4.95
C ARG A 640 -20.56 7.84 -3.45
N TYR A 641 -20.17 8.92 -2.77
CA TYR A 641 -20.49 9.15 -1.36
C TYR A 641 -20.35 10.62 -0.97
N ASN A 642 -21.30 11.15 -0.18
CA ASN A 642 -21.32 12.56 0.25
C ASN A 642 -21.07 13.55 -0.90
N ASN A 643 -21.72 13.30 -2.06
CA ASN A 643 -21.56 14.07 -3.30
C ASN A 643 -20.12 14.13 -3.83
N ALA A 644 -19.27 13.16 -3.48
CA ALA A 644 -17.95 12.98 -4.06
C ALA A 644 -17.87 11.66 -4.83
N PHE A 645 -17.26 11.70 -6.00
CA PHE A 645 -16.91 10.52 -6.78
C PHE A 645 -15.50 10.08 -6.44
N LEU A 646 -15.37 8.80 -6.08
CA LEU A 646 -14.10 8.17 -5.73
C LEU A 646 -13.90 6.95 -6.60
N TYR A 647 -12.78 6.86 -7.29
CA TYR A 647 -12.43 5.70 -8.09
C TYR A 647 -11.14 5.04 -7.59
N TYR A 648 -11.01 3.75 -7.88
CA TYR A 648 -9.80 2.98 -7.59
C TYR A 648 -9.37 2.22 -8.84
N VAL A 649 -8.09 1.87 -8.91
CA VAL A 649 -7.51 1.11 -10.02
C VAL A 649 -6.85 -0.13 -9.44
N GLY A 650 -7.55 -1.26 -9.54
CA GLY A 650 -7.03 -2.59 -9.27
C GLY A 650 -6.13 -3.09 -10.39
N THR A 651 -5.64 -4.31 -10.22
CA THR A 651 -4.80 -4.98 -11.22
C THR A 651 -5.51 -6.23 -11.73
N LYS A 652 -5.63 -6.39 -13.06
CA LYS A 652 -6.10 -7.64 -13.66
C LYS A 652 -5.09 -8.73 -13.40
N ARG A 653 -5.42 -9.68 -12.53
CA ARG A 653 -4.50 -10.77 -12.16
C ARG A 653 -4.91 -12.07 -12.83
N SER A 654 -4.43 -12.28 -14.05
CA SER A 654 -4.57 -13.56 -14.77
C SER A 654 -4.07 -14.74 -13.91
N SER A 655 -2.99 -14.55 -13.14
CA SER A 655 -2.38 -15.55 -12.23
C SER A 655 -2.93 -15.60 -10.80
N GLY A 656 -3.99 -14.84 -10.46
CA GLY A 656 -4.51 -14.75 -9.09
C GLY A 656 -3.74 -13.77 -8.18
N ILE A 657 -4.20 -13.63 -6.93
CA ILE A 657 -3.68 -12.63 -5.98
C ILE A 657 -2.28 -13.00 -5.50
N LYS A 658 -1.37 -12.02 -5.46
CA LYS A 658 -0.01 -12.19 -4.92
C LYS A 658 -0.07 -12.55 -3.43
N GLN A 659 0.83 -13.42 -2.96
CA GLN A 659 0.92 -13.76 -1.54
C GLN A 659 1.29 -12.53 -0.70
N GLU A 660 2.14 -11.66 -1.23
CA GLU A 660 2.49 -10.41 -0.59
C GLU A 660 2.00 -9.20 -1.40
N ILE A 661 1.42 -8.24 -0.69
CA ILE A 661 1.03 -6.94 -1.24
C ILE A 661 1.72 -5.86 -0.39
N SER A 662 2.73 -5.22 -0.98
CA SER A 662 3.55 -4.21 -0.28
C SER A 662 2.86 -2.85 -0.12
N LYS A 663 1.89 -2.51 -0.99
CA LYS A 663 1.20 -1.21 -1.00
C LYS A 663 -0.32 -1.35 -1.10
N ALA A 664 -1.04 -0.49 -0.41
CA ALA A 664 -2.48 -0.35 -0.54
C ALA A 664 -2.87 0.22 -1.92
N ILE A 665 -4.02 -0.22 -2.43
CA ILE A 665 -4.71 0.45 -3.54
C ILE A 665 -5.44 1.65 -2.94
N LYS A 666 -5.13 2.85 -3.42
CA LYS A 666 -5.73 4.09 -2.92
C LYS A 666 -6.82 4.57 -3.85
N PHE A 667 -7.87 5.13 -3.28
CA PHE A 667 -8.87 5.85 -4.05
C PHE A 667 -8.32 7.21 -4.50
N ARG A 668 -8.84 7.66 -5.64
CA ARG A 668 -8.70 9.00 -6.17
C ARG A 668 -10.07 9.66 -6.21
N LYS A 669 -10.11 10.93 -5.87
CA LYS A 669 -11.33 11.73 -5.98
C LYS A 669 -11.37 12.41 -7.33
N ILE A 670 -12.48 12.27 -8.04
CA ILE A 670 -12.78 13.01 -9.26
C ILE A 670 -13.86 14.05 -8.98
N THR A 671 -13.62 15.29 -9.40
CA THR A 671 -14.51 16.44 -9.15
C THR A 671 -14.68 17.22 -10.45
N ALA A 672 -15.90 17.55 -10.83
CA ALA A 672 -16.16 18.49 -11.92
C ALA A 672 -15.78 19.91 -11.47
N LEU A 673 -14.83 20.53 -12.16
CA LEU A 673 -14.48 21.95 -11.98
C LEU A 673 -15.47 22.86 -12.71
N THR A 674 -16.04 22.34 -13.81
CA THR A 674 -17.04 22.97 -14.67
C THR A 674 -18.03 21.88 -15.11
N GLY A 675 -19.24 22.29 -15.51
CA GLY A 675 -20.33 21.36 -15.80
C GLY A 675 -20.99 20.80 -14.54
N ASP A 676 -21.80 19.76 -14.71
CA ASP A 676 -22.44 19.04 -13.62
C ASP A 676 -21.72 17.71 -13.29
N ASP A 677 -22.14 17.06 -12.21
CA ASP A 677 -21.59 15.76 -11.77
C ASP A 677 -21.78 14.63 -12.81
N LYS A 678 -22.66 14.80 -13.81
CA LYS A 678 -22.99 13.76 -14.78
C LYS A 678 -21.83 13.51 -15.75
N VAL A 679 -21.08 14.57 -16.10
CA VAL A 679 -19.90 14.46 -16.97
C VAL A 679 -18.85 13.49 -16.42
N ILE A 680 -18.77 13.34 -15.09
CA ILE A 680 -17.89 12.35 -14.46
C ILE A 680 -18.26 10.94 -14.90
N LEU A 681 -19.53 10.56 -14.81
CA LEU A 681 -20.01 9.22 -15.13
C LEU A 681 -20.02 8.97 -16.64
N ASP A 682 -20.31 10.00 -17.43
CA ASP A 682 -20.31 9.92 -18.89
C ASP A 682 -18.88 9.72 -19.44
N SER A 683 -17.87 10.38 -18.85
CA SER A 683 -16.46 10.21 -19.24
C SER A 683 -15.74 9.03 -18.56
N PHE A 684 -16.23 8.52 -17.43
CA PHE A 684 -15.45 7.56 -16.62
C PHE A 684 -15.14 6.26 -17.37
N GLY A 685 -16.04 5.75 -18.20
CA GLY A 685 -15.79 4.54 -18.99
C GLY A 685 -14.56 4.68 -19.91
N ASP A 686 -14.38 5.85 -20.51
CA ASP A 686 -13.21 6.16 -21.35
C ASP A 686 -11.96 6.38 -20.50
N ILE A 687 -12.08 7.12 -19.39
CA ILE A 687 -10.98 7.31 -18.44
C ILE A 687 -10.49 5.96 -17.91
N ALA A 688 -11.40 5.04 -17.58
CA ALA A 688 -11.08 3.68 -17.16
C ALA A 688 -10.33 2.90 -18.24
N LYS A 689 -10.75 2.98 -19.51
CA LYS A 689 -10.01 2.39 -20.63
C LYS A 689 -8.60 2.98 -20.76
N MET A 690 -8.44 4.30 -20.64
CA MET A 690 -7.12 4.94 -20.67
C MET A 690 -6.23 4.47 -19.50
N MET A 691 -6.80 4.31 -18.30
CA MET A 691 -6.08 3.79 -17.11
C MET A 691 -5.80 2.28 -17.18
N SER A 692 -6.50 1.55 -18.05
CA SER A 692 -6.36 0.10 -18.21
C SER A 692 -5.06 -0.31 -18.90
N VAL A 693 -4.33 0.63 -19.52
CA VAL A 693 -3.15 0.29 -20.31
C VAL A 693 -1.86 0.37 -19.50
N ASP A 694 -1.10 -0.71 -19.54
CA ASP A 694 0.12 -0.91 -18.77
C ASP A 694 1.36 -0.35 -19.49
N PHE A 695 1.40 0.96 -19.78
CA PHE A 695 2.55 1.57 -20.47
C PHE A 695 3.75 1.90 -19.56
N VAL A 696 3.54 2.07 -18.24
CA VAL A 696 4.58 2.61 -17.33
C VAL A 696 4.77 1.78 -16.05
N ARG A 697 4.06 0.66 -15.87
CA ARG A 697 4.07 -0.08 -14.59
C ARG A 697 4.05 -1.60 -14.70
N GLN A 698 4.70 -2.20 -15.70
CA GLN A 698 4.82 -3.67 -15.68
C GLN A 698 5.72 -4.18 -14.55
N ASN A 699 6.64 -3.38 -14.00
CA ASN A 699 7.42 -3.77 -12.81
C ASN A 699 8.16 -2.59 -12.15
N SER A 700 7.49 -1.45 -11.89
CA SER A 700 8.01 -0.56 -10.85
C SER A 700 7.78 -1.26 -9.51
N LEU A 701 8.82 -1.89 -8.97
CA LEU A 701 8.97 -2.13 -7.53
C LEU A 701 8.69 -0.78 -6.84
N LEU A 702 7.43 -0.63 -6.44
CA LEU A 702 6.95 0.43 -5.59
C LEU A 702 7.22 -0.04 -4.16
#